data_AF-A0A9D6N3G5-F1
#
_entry.id   AF-A0A9D6N3G5-F1
#
_cell.length_a   1.000
_cell.length_b   1.000
_cell.length_c   1.000
_cell.angle_alpha   90.00
_cell.angle_beta   90.00
_cell.angle_gamma   90.00
#
_symmetry.space_group_name_H-M   'P 1'
#
loop_
_entity.id
_entity.type
_entity.pdbx_description
1 polymer ?
#
loop_
_entity_poly.entity_id
_entity_poly.type
_entity_poly.pdbx_seq_one_letter_code
_entity_poly.pdbx_strand_id
1 'polypeptide(L)'
;MIEIRIHGRGGQGAVVASEILARAAFRTGYFVQAFPQFGVERRGAPVMAFARLDERPIRRRTHVYEPHHVLVLDPALLDSMDVASGKRPSGWIVINSPRPPESFPLASRWAIATVDASSIAARHGIGTAAQPVVNTAMVGAFAAATGLLPLEHLREAIEETVGSTAAPANWTAAEEAYQALRTASKPRGRKRPPRQDRDSVPDIDLPLIAQSLTSTLENHTGSWRYLEPFYQDLTPPCAARCPVGNDLPMVMRRVQEGDFEGAARSLLQHNPLPAVLGRVCPHPCEQPCNRRAMGGAVQIQGVERVLGDYALEHSLEPELPAADRGAVAVVGSGPAGLSAAYFLRLLGYQVEVYEKEDRPGGLLWSGIPAYRLPRAVLQGELDRLTRIGILFKFGVALGKDVDLEDLCRRYQGLVLAVGQGASRSAGLGDHPDLLDGVDFLRRAHRGEATALGPTVAVLGGGNTALDCARIALRKGSRAVIVYRRSQREMPAFKEDIAHGRQEGVEFEFLAQPVGLDLQEGRITGVRCVRTRLGKKDASGRARPEPVEGSQFVIPADTVLCALGSTVEVDVLRGVEQAAERVLLCGDCVGEEATVADAVRTGREAAFRLHSVLSGAELEESNPLRARGVDDRLALFKHMNRSYFESQPAVLKPVRGPEESRQDFEEVVGALTLEQARGECSRCFKCGTCVQCDNCRLFCPDNAIQWDAVAGAYRVLYEYCKGCGVCAAECPRCAIQMRNVKPAHAEGEDP
;
A
#
# COMPACT_ATOMS: atom_id res chain seq x y z
N MET A 1 4.96 -11.83 -45.08
CA MET A 1 4.43 -10.50 -44.71
C MET A 1 3.54 -9.91 -45.79
N ILE A 2 2.25 -9.80 -45.47
CA ILE A 2 1.24 -9.03 -46.22
C ILE A 2 1.19 -7.64 -45.57
N GLU A 3 1.18 -6.60 -46.39
CA GLU A 3 1.13 -5.21 -45.93
C GLU A 3 -0.06 -4.52 -46.59
N ILE A 4 -0.84 -3.81 -45.79
CA ILE A 4 -2.13 -3.26 -46.18
C ILE A 4 -2.14 -1.78 -45.81
N ARG A 5 -2.55 -0.93 -46.75
CA ARG A 5 -2.73 0.51 -46.55
C ARG A 5 -4.19 0.87 -46.69
N ILE A 6 -4.70 1.64 -45.74
CA ILE A 6 -6.09 2.04 -45.65
C ILE A 6 -6.15 3.57 -45.74
N HIS A 7 -6.85 4.09 -46.74
CA HIS A 7 -7.09 5.51 -46.95
C HIS A 7 -8.53 5.86 -46.58
N GLY A 8 -8.72 6.86 -45.74
CA GLY A 8 -10.04 7.42 -45.44
C GLY A 8 -9.94 8.87 -44.98
N ARG A 9 -11.02 9.40 -44.42
CA ARG A 9 -11.03 10.70 -43.75
C ARG A 9 -11.27 10.56 -42.25
N GLY A 10 -10.85 11.54 -41.47
CA GLY A 10 -11.18 11.59 -40.04
C GLY A 10 -12.69 11.48 -39.83
N GLY A 11 -13.13 10.44 -39.11
CA GLY A 11 -14.55 10.12 -38.91
C GLY A 11 -15.07 8.92 -39.72
N GLN A 12 -14.36 8.45 -40.76
CA GLN A 12 -14.77 7.30 -41.60
C GLN A 12 -14.32 5.93 -41.04
N GLY A 13 -13.59 5.91 -39.93
CA GLY A 13 -13.20 4.68 -39.24
C GLY A 13 -12.01 3.94 -39.84
N ALA A 14 -11.10 4.60 -40.57
CA ALA A 14 -9.91 3.96 -41.15
C ALA A 14 -9.01 3.23 -40.13
N VAL A 15 -8.80 3.83 -38.94
CA VAL A 15 -8.03 3.21 -37.84
C VAL A 15 -8.74 1.95 -37.34
N VAL A 16 -10.04 2.06 -37.08
CA VAL A 16 -10.88 0.96 -36.64
C VAL A 16 -10.90 -0.17 -37.68
N ALA A 17 -10.95 0.14 -38.98
CA ALA A 17 -10.84 -0.85 -40.05
C ALA A 17 -9.51 -1.62 -40.00
N SER A 18 -8.39 -0.93 -39.71
CA SER A 18 -7.08 -1.58 -39.56
C SER A 18 -7.01 -2.51 -38.34
N GLU A 19 -7.66 -2.12 -37.24
CA GLU A 19 -7.72 -2.92 -36.01
C GLU A 19 -8.60 -4.16 -36.18
N ILE A 20 -9.80 -4.02 -36.76
CA ILE A 20 -10.70 -5.15 -37.03
C ILE A 20 -10.00 -6.17 -37.94
N LEU A 21 -9.33 -5.69 -38.99
CA LEU A 21 -8.57 -6.54 -39.90
C LEU A 21 -7.46 -7.30 -39.17
N ALA A 22 -6.65 -6.60 -38.38
CA ALA A 22 -5.56 -7.22 -37.64
C ALA A 22 -6.07 -8.22 -36.59
N ARG A 23 -7.15 -7.91 -35.86
CA ARG A 23 -7.76 -8.84 -34.89
C ARG A 23 -8.32 -10.09 -35.58
N ALA A 24 -9.01 -9.94 -36.71
CA ALA A 24 -9.52 -11.07 -37.47
C ALA A 24 -8.37 -11.98 -37.98
N ALA A 25 -7.27 -11.38 -38.47
CA ALA A 25 -6.11 -12.12 -38.93
C ALA A 25 -5.28 -12.74 -37.80
N PHE A 26 -5.25 -12.13 -36.61
CA PHE A 26 -4.59 -12.73 -35.45
C PHE A 26 -5.22 -14.08 -35.08
N ARG A 27 -6.55 -14.17 -35.19
CA ARG A 27 -7.31 -15.39 -34.91
C ARG A 27 -7.06 -16.51 -35.93
N THR A 28 -6.60 -16.18 -37.14
CA THR A 28 -6.17 -17.16 -38.14
C THR A 28 -4.70 -17.59 -37.98
N GLY A 29 -4.02 -17.14 -36.92
CA GLY A 29 -2.65 -17.53 -36.58
C GLY A 29 -1.55 -16.60 -37.10
N TYR A 30 -1.89 -15.45 -37.68
CA TYR A 30 -0.87 -14.47 -38.08
C TYR A 30 -0.34 -13.69 -36.87
N PHE A 31 0.94 -13.32 -36.91
CA PHE A 31 1.45 -12.17 -36.19
C PHE A 31 0.96 -10.91 -36.89
N VAL A 32 0.42 -9.96 -36.11
CA VAL A 32 -0.23 -8.77 -36.68
C VAL A 32 0.32 -7.48 -36.10
N GLN A 33 0.28 -6.41 -36.90
CA GLN A 33 0.43 -5.03 -36.44
C GLN A 33 -0.67 -4.19 -37.09
N ALA A 34 -1.35 -3.35 -36.32
CA ALA A 34 -2.22 -2.30 -36.82
C ALA A 34 -1.76 -0.97 -36.21
N PHE A 35 -1.63 0.07 -37.03
CA PHE A 35 -1.20 1.38 -36.55
C PHE A 35 -1.66 2.50 -37.50
N PRO A 36 -2.08 3.65 -36.95
CA PRO A 36 -2.48 4.81 -37.74
C PRO A 36 -1.28 5.68 -38.13
N GLN A 37 -1.48 6.51 -39.15
CA GLN A 37 -0.68 7.71 -39.41
C GLN A 37 -1.63 8.91 -39.46
N PHE A 38 -1.40 9.84 -38.55
CA PHE A 38 -2.14 11.09 -38.46
C PHE A 38 -1.33 12.21 -39.11
N GLY A 39 -1.99 13.02 -39.95
CA GLY A 39 -1.49 14.36 -40.27
C GLY A 39 -1.81 15.34 -39.14
N VAL A 40 -1.27 16.55 -39.21
CA VAL A 40 -1.47 17.64 -38.24
C VAL A 40 -2.87 18.29 -38.28
N GLU A 41 -3.79 17.75 -39.07
CA GLU A 41 -5.05 18.41 -39.44
C GLU A 41 -6.31 17.89 -38.69
N ARG A 42 -7.36 18.71 -38.63
CA ARG A 42 -8.62 18.47 -37.88
C ARG A 42 -9.52 17.39 -38.55
N ARG A 43 -10.66 17.05 -37.90
CA ARG A 43 -11.71 16.13 -38.42
C ARG A 43 -12.02 16.40 -39.90
N GLY A 44 -12.09 15.35 -40.71
CA GLY A 44 -12.32 15.42 -42.17
C GLY A 44 -11.05 15.42 -43.03
N ALA A 45 -9.87 15.60 -42.45
CA ALA A 45 -8.60 15.46 -43.16
C ALA A 45 -8.33 14.01 -43.61
N PRO A 46 -7.52 13.79 -44.67
CA PRO A 46 -7.09 12.46 -45.06
C PRO A 46 -6.37 11.74 -43.92
N VAL A 47 -6.76 10.49 -43.66
CA VAL A 47 -6.19 9.60 -42.66
C VAL A 47 -5.68 8.37 -43.36
N MET A 48 -4.47 7.95 -43.00
CA MET A 48 -3.93 6.66 -43.37
C MET A 48 -3.87 5.75 -42.15
N ALA A 49 -4.22 4.48 -42.35
CA ALA A 49 -4.00 3.44 -41.37
C ALA A 49 -3.35 2.23 -42.05
N PHE A 50 -2.61 1.45 -41.28
CA PHE A 50 -1.82 0.35 -41.81
C PHE A 50 -2.11 -0.92 -41.04
N ALA A 51 -2.09 -2.05 -41.75
CA ALA A 51 -2.05 -3.37 -41.16
C ALA A 51 -0.95 -4.22 -41.79
N ARG A 52 -0.24 -5.00 -40.96
CA ARG A 52 0.72 -6.00 -41.41
C ARG A 52 0.35 -7.36 -40.84
N LEU A 53 0.41 -8.38 -41.68
CA LEU A 53 0.13 -9.77 -41.33
C LEU A 53 1.33 -10.62 -41.74
N ASP A 54 1.86 -11.45 -40.84
CA ASP A 54 2.98 -12.35 -41.18
C ASP A 54 2.92 -13.64 -40.37
N GLU A 55 3.40 -14.74 -40.96
CA GLU A 55 3.48 -16.05 -40.28
C GLU A 55 4.61 -16.09 -39.24
N ARG A 56 5.44 -15.03 -39.19
CA ARG A 56 6.57 -14.85 -38.27
C ARG A 56 6.42 -13.54 -37.50
N PRO A 57 7.04 -13.42 -36.30
CA PRO A 57 6.99 -12.18 -35.52
C PRO A 57 7.43 -10.94 -36.32
N ILE A 58 6.55 -9.93 -36.39
CA ILE A 58 6.80 -8.70 -37.14
C ILE A 58 7.66 -7.75 -36.30
N ARG A 59 8.92 -7.56 -36.72
CA ARG A 59 9.87 -6.64 -36.07
C ARG A 59 9.97 -5.25 -36.73
N ARG A 60 9.39 -5.08 -37.92
CA ARG A 60 9.43 -3.83 -38.69
C ARG A 60 8.46 -2.80 -38.09
N ARG A 61 8.94 -1.57 -37.83
CA ARG A 61 8.16 -0.47 -37.21
C ARG A 61 7.97 0.76 -38.10
N THR A 62 8.27 0.65 -39.40
CA THR A 62 8.13 1.76 -40.37
C THR A 62 6.70 1.84 -40.92
N HIS A 63 6.37 2.91 -41.66
CA HIS A 63 5.14 2.94 -42.47
C HIS A 63 5.14 1.85 -43.55
N VAL A 64 3.95 1.55 -44.10
CA VAL A 64 3.80 0.67 -45.25
C VAL A 64 3.98 1.51 -46.51
N TYR A 65 5.19 1.54 -47.05
CA TYR A 65 5.51 2.23 -48.31
C TYR A 65 5.11 1.41 -49.54
N GLU A 66 5.14 0.07 -49.43
CA GLU A 66 4.86 -0.85 -50.55
C GLU A 66 3.70 -1.81 -50.24
N PRO A 67 2.45 -1.33 -50.21
CA PRO A 67 1.31 -2.16 -49.83
C PRO A 67 1.02 -3.25 -50.88
N HIS A 68 0.63 -4.44 -50.41
CA HIS A 68 0.03 -5.46 -51.26
C HIS A 68 -1.43 -5.11 -51.56
N HIS A 69 -2.16 -4.66 -50.54
CA HIS A 69 -3.56 -4.27 -50.68
C HIS A 69 -3.79 -2.84 -50.24
N VAL A 70 -4.73 -2.18 -50.91
CA VAL A 70 -5.16 -0.82 -50.60
C VAL A 70 -6.67 -0.82 -50.39
N LEU A 71 -7.13 -0.24 -49.28
CA LEU A 71 -8.55 0.03 -49.04
C LEU A 71 -8.77 1.55 -49.15
N VAL A 72 -9.78 1.96 -49.89
CA VAL A 72 -10.16 3.37 -50.08
C VAL A 72 -11.57 3.56 -49.55
N LEU A 73 -11.69 4.08 -48.33
CA LEU A 73 -12.95 4.28 -47.63
C LEU A 73 -13.70 5.51 -48.17
N ASP A 74 -12.97 6.53 -48.61
CA ASP A 74 -13.54 7.71 -49.26
C ASP A 74 -13.02 7.80 -50.70
N PRO A 75 -13.89 7.61 -51.72
CA PRO A 75 -13.49 7.65 -53.11
C PRO A 75 -12.96 9.03 -53.55
N ALA A 76 -13.30 10.14 -52.88
CA ALA A 76 -12.78 11.47 -53.22
C ALA A 76 -11.25 11.59 -53.02
N LEU A 77 -10.64 10.66 -52.28
CA LEU A 77 -9.18 10.59 -52.14
C LEU A 77 -8.48 10.18 -53.44
N LEU A 78 -9.19 9.52 -54.36
CA LEU A 78 -8.64 9.15 -55.68
C LEU A 78 -8.31 10.37 -56.54
N ASP A 79 -9.02 11.48 -56.33
CA ASP A 79 -8.85 12.72 -57.09
C ASP A 79 -7.80 13.64 -56.46
N SER A 80 -7.47 13.44 -55.18
CA SER A 80 -6.60 14.33 -54.40
C SER A 80 -5.23 13.73 -54.06
N MET A 81 -5.04 12.42 -54.19
CA MET A 81 -3.75 11.77 -53.95
C MET A 81 -3.57 10.46 -54.72
N ASP A 82 -2.32 10.06 -54.95
CA ASP A 82 -2.00 8.75 -55.49
C ASP A 82 -2.12 7.66 -54.41
N VAL A 83 -3.33 7.13 -54.23
CA VAL A 83 -3.61 6.04 -53.29
C VAL A 83 -2.91 4.72 -53.68
N ALA A 84 -2.49 4.58 -54.94
CA ALA A 84 -1.82 3.39 -55.45
C ALA A 84 -0.28 3.50 -55.37
N SER A 85 0.25 4.60 -54.83
CA SER A 85 1.69 4.85 -54.73
C SER A 85 2.41 3.71 -53.98
N GLY A 86 3.43 3.16 -54.62
CA GLY A 86 4.24 2.04 -54.11
C GLY A 86 3.49 0.69 -54.06
N LYS A 87 2.23 0.62 -54.52
CA LYS A 87 1.46 -0.63 -54.45
C LYS A 87 2.12 -1.72 -55.28
N ARG A 88 2.19 -2.92 -54.70
CA ARG A 88 2.69 -4.12 -55.40
C ARG A 88 1.67 -4.58 -56.47
N PRO A 89 2.14 -5.13 -57.61
CA PRO A 89 1.27 -5.71 -58.64
C PRO A 89 0.33 -6.80 -58.11
N SER A 90 0.78 -7.53 -57.08
CA SER A 90 -0.02 -8.51 -56.35
C SER A 90 -0.98 -7.81 -55.37
N GLY A 91 -2.24 -8.23 -55.35
CA GLY A 91 -3.24 -7.79 -54.38
C GLY A 91 -4.22 -6.73 -54.91
N TRP A 92 -5.20 -6.39 -54.10
CA TRP A 92 -6.41 -5.65 -54.49
C TRP A 92 -6.36 -4.17 -54.11
N ILE A 93 -7.04 -3.34 -54.89
CA ILE A 93 -7.54 -2.03 -54.46
C ILE A 93 -9.05 -2.17 -54.25
N VAL A 94 -9.50 -2.05 -53.00
CA VAL A 94 -10.92 -2.13 -52.64
C VAL A 94 -11.44 -0.72 -52.40
N ILE A 95 -12.41 -0.27 -53.21
CA ILE A 95 -12.88 1.11 -53.23
C ILE A 95 -14.35 1.17 -52.80
N ASN A 96 -14.65 2.04 -51.84
CA ASN A 96 -16.03 2.41 -51.51
C ASN A 96 -16.64 3.21 -52.68
N SER A 97 -17.41 2.57 -53.55
CA SER A 97 -18.12 3.24 -54.62
C SER A 97 -19.27 2.41 -55.20
N PRO A 98 -20.39 3.04 -55.59
CA PRO A 98 -21.44 2.40 -56.37
C PRO A 98 -21.05 2.17 -57.84
N ARG A 99 -19.95 2.76 -58.32
CA ARG A 99 -19.48 2.58 -59.69
C ARG A 99 -18.90 1.17 -59.91
N PRO A 100 -19.04 0.59 -61.11
CA PRO A 100 -18.43 -0.70 -61.43
C PRO A 100 -16.89 -0.59 -61.45
N PRO A 101 -16.13 -1.64 -61.06
CA PRO A 101 -14.68 -1.55 -60.91
C PRO A 101 -13.93 -1.13 -62.19
N GLU A 102 -14.46 -1.46 -63.37
CA GLU A 102 -13.90 -1.13 -64.69
C GLU A 102 -13.93 0.37 -65.00
N SER A 103 -14.80 1.12 -64.32
CA SER A 103 -14.95 2.57 -64.54
C SER A 103 -13.82 3.41 -63.92
N PHE A 104 -12.96 2.81 -63.11
CA PHE A 104 -11.86 3.50 -62.46
C PHE A 104 -10.62 3.51 -63.37
N PRO A 105 -9.95 4.66 -63.58
CA PRO A 105 -8.73 4.73 -64.40
C PRO A 105 -7.63 3.75 -63.96
N LEU A 106 -7.58 3.48 -62.64
CA LEU A 106 -6.67 2.52 -62.02
C LEU A 106 -6.90 1.06 -62.48
N ALA A 107 -8.07 0.72 -63.03
CA ALA A 107 -8.41 -0.64 -63.47
C ALA A 107 -7.54 -1.11 -64.64
N SER A 108 -6.96 -0.17 -65.38
CA SER A 108 -5.98 -0.46 -66.45
C SER A 108 -4.68 -1.07 -65.93
N ARG A 109 -4.36 -0.88 -64.63
CA ARG A 109 -3.08 -1.25 -64.02
C ARG A 109 -3.21 -2.18 -62.82
N TRP A 110 -4.33 -2.15 -62.10
CA TRP A 110 -4.50 -2.83 -60.82
C TRP A 110 -5.78 -3.66 -60.77
N ALA A 111 -5.77 -4.73 -59.96
CA ALA A 111 -6.99 -5.45 -59.63
C ALA A 111 -7.87 -4.60 -58.71
N ILE A 112 -9.04 -4.21 -59.20
CA ILE A 112 -9.99 -3.35 -58.47
C ILE A 112 -11.22 -4.15 -58.06
N ALA A 113 -11.63 -3.93 -56.82
CA ALA A 113 -12.92 -4.33 -56.30
C ALA A 113 -13.68 -3.09 -55.80
N THR A 114 -14.99 -3.06 -55.99
CA THR A 114 -15.85 -1.96 -55.53
C THR A 114 -17.05 -2.47 -54.74
N VAL A 115 -17.43 -1.71 -53.73
CA VAL A 115 -18.64 -1.94 -52.93
C VAL A 115 -19.25 -0.58 -52.57
N ASP A 116 -20.57 -0.45 -52.56
CA ASP A 116 -21.21 0.77 -52.06
C ASP A 116 -21.36 0.72 -50.54
N ALA A 117 -20.22 0.80 -49.85
CA ALA A 117 -20.17 0.70 -48.39
C ALA A 117 -20.86 1.90 -47.71
N SER A 118 -20.90 3.07 -48.36
CA SER A 118 -21.65 4.23 -47.86
C SER A 118 -23.15 3.95 -47.75
N SER A 119 -23.76 3.41 -48.81
CA SER A 119 -25.19 3.06 -48.79
C SER A 119 -25.50 1.89 -47.86
N ILE A 120 -24.58 0.93 -47.73
CA ILE A 120 -24.71 -0.18 -46.78
C ILE A 120 -24.68 0.35 -45.34
N ALA A 121 -23.68 1.16 -44.98
CA ALA A 121 -23.56 1.74 -43.63
C ALA A 121 -24.78 2.60 -43.26
N ALA A 122 -25.29 3.41 -44.21
CA ALA A 122 -26.46 4.25 -43.99
C ALA A 122 -27.73 3.41 -43.71
N ARG A 123 -27.96 2.32 -44.44
CA ARG A 123 -29.12 1.43 -44.22
C ARG A 123 -29.11 0.75 -42.86
N HIS A 124 -27.92 0.41 -42.36
CA HIS A 124 -27.74 -0.24 -41.05
C HIS A 124 -27.57 0.76 -39.89
N GLY A 125 -27.74 2.07 -40.14
CA GLY A 125 -27.64 3.10 -39.09
C GLY A 125 -26.23 3.27 -38.50
N ILE A 126 -25.18 2.98 -39.28
CA ILE A 126 -23.79 3.04 -38.84
C ILE A 126 -23.21 4.41 -39.20
N GLY A 127 -23.10 5.29 -38.20
CA GLY A 127 -22.72 6.69 -38.38
C GLY A 127 -23.94 7.62 -38.48
N THR A 128 -23.74 8.83 -39.01
CA THR A 128 -24.86 9.77 -39.25
C THR A 128 -25.25 9.75 -40.73
N ALA A 129 -26.48 10.17 -41.06
CA ALA A 129 -26.92 10.27 -42.46
C ALA A 129 -26.01 11.17 -43.32
N ALA A 130 -25.41 12.19 -42.71
CA ALA A 130 -24.47 13.10 -43.37
C ALA A 130 -23.04 12.53 -43.44
N GLN A 131 -22.66 11.61 -42.55
CA GLN A 131 -21.34 10.98 -42.49
C GLN A 131 -21.48 9.51 -42.06
N PRO A 132 -21.77 8.59 -43.01
CA PRO A 132 -21.76 7.16 -42.75
C PRO A 132 -20.37 6.69 -42.33
N VAL A 133 -20.29 5.74 -41.40
CA VAL A 133 -19.00 5.13 -40.98
C VAL A 133 -18.87 3.79 -41.69
N VAL A 134 -18.01 3.73 -42.71
CA VAL A 134 -17.97 2.62 -43.68
C VAL A 134 -16.98 1.51 -43.36
N ASN A 135 -16.28 1.60 -42.22
CA ASN A 135 -15.19 0.72 -41.84
C ASN A 135 -15.53 -0.78 -41.89
N THR A 136 -16.62 -1.21 -41.25
CA THR A 136 -17.00 -2.63 -41.13
C THR A 136 -17.44 -3.22 -42.46
N ALA A 137 -18.26 -2.48 -43.23
CA ALA A 137 -18.60 -2.82 -44.61
C ALA A 137 -17.35 -2.96 -45.49
N MET A 138 -16.40 -2.02 -45.40
CA MET A 138 -15.16 -2.08 -46.18
C MET A 138 -14.24 -3.25 -45.80
N VAL A 139 -14.19 -3.65 -44.52
CA VAL A 139 -13.45 -4.85 -44.10
C VAL A 139 -14.13 -6.13 -44.59
N GLY A 140 -15.47 -6.19 -44.60
CA GLY A 140 -16.24 -7.28 -45.19
C GLY A 140 -15.95 -7.47 -46.69
N ALA A 141 -15.99 -6.38 -47.45
CA ALA A 141 -15.60 -6.35 -48.86
C ALA A 141 -14.13 -6.77 -49.08
N PHE A 142 -13.22 -6.35 -48.19
CA PHE A 142 -11.81 -6.78 -48.24
C PHE A 142 -11.65 -8.29 -47.99
N ALA A 143 -12.40 -8.85 -47.03
CA ALA A 143 -12.40 -10.28 -46.76
C ALA A 143 -12.86 -11.08 -47.99
N ALA A 144 -13.93 -10.63 -48.66
CA ALA A 144 -14.41 -11.23 -49.91
C ALA A 144 -13.39 -11.14 -51.05
N ALA A 145 -12.73 -9.99 -51.22
CA ALA A 145 -11.75 -9.79 -52.29
C ALA A 145 -10.51 -10.68 -52.11
N THR A 146 -10.04 -10.82 -50.87
CA THR A 146 -8.73 -11.42 -50.59
C THR A 146 -8.79 -12.89 -50.15
N GLY A 147 -9.89 -13.33 -49.55
CA GLY A 147 -9.98 -14.63 -48.88
C GLY A 147 -9.06 -14.77 -47.66
N LEU A 148 -8.45 -13.68 -47.19
CA LEU A 148 -7.48 -13.71 -46.08
C LEU A 148 -8.15 -13.83 -44.70
N LEU A 149 -9.42 -13.42 -44.60
CA LEU A 149 -10.16 -13.32 -43.35
C LEU A 149 -11.43 -14.19 -43.43
N PRO A 150 -11.48 -15.34 -42.74
CA PRO A 150 -12.70 -16.10 -42.57
C PRO A 150 -13.79 -15.26 -41.90
N LEU A 151 -15.04 -15.38 -42.38
CA LEU A 151 -16.18 -14.61 -41.90
C LEU A 151 -16.43 -14.80 -40.39
N GLU A 152 -16.19 -16.00 -39.87
CA GLU A 152 -16.30 -16.33 -38.44
C GLU A 152 -15.40 -15.45 -37.56
N HIS A 153 -14.11 -15.33 -37.89
CA HIS A 153 -13.17 -14.50 -37.14
C HIS A 153 -13.39 -13.00 -37.35
N LEU A 154 -13.94 -12.62 -38.50
CA LEU A 154 -14.34 -11.23 -38.76
C LEU A 154 -15.50 -10.82 -37.84
N ARG A 155 -16.48 -11.70 -37.60
CA ARG A 155 -17.59 -11.44 -36.69
C ARG A 155 -17.11 -11.15 -35.27
N GLU A 156 -16.25 -12.02 -34.74
CA GLU A 156 -15.65 -11.86 -33.40
C GLU A 156 -14.83 -10.57 -33.31
N ALA A 157 -14.00 -10.28 -34.32
CA ALA A 157 -13.19 -9.07 -34.35
C ALA A 157 -14.04 -7.79 -34.37
N ILE A 158 -15.18 -7.79 -35.07
CA ILE A 158 -16.13 -6.68 -35.07
C ILE A 158 -16.72 -6.51 -33.66
N GLU A 159 -17.22 -7.58 -33.04
CA GLU A 159 -17.83 -7.53 -31.71
C GLU A 159 -16.90 -6.95 -30.64
N GLU A 160 -15.63 -7.38 -30.64
CA GLU A 160 -14.62 -6.88 -29.69
C GLU A 160 -14.20 -5.42 -29.93
N THR A 161 -14.39 -4.91 -31.15
CA THR A 161 -13.89 -3.58 -31.52
C THR A 161 -14.98 -2.52 -31.38
N VAL A 162 -16.22 -2.83 -31.80
CA VAL A 162 -17.35 -1.86 -31.74
C VAL A 162 -18.24 -2.05 -30.50
N GLY A 163 -18.04 -3.13 -29.73
CA GLY A 163 -18.83 -3.46 -28.55
C GLY A 163 -20.12 -4.22 -28.89
N SER A 164 -20.59 -5.04 -27.94
CA SER A 164 -21.71 -5.97 -28.14
C SER A 164 -23.03 -5.31 -28.56
N THR A 165 -23.27 -4.05 -28.16
CA THR A 165 -24.48 -3.30 -28.53
C THR A 165 -24.49 -2.87 -29.99
N ALA A 166 -23.34 -2.48 -30.55
CA ALA A 166 -23.23 -2.03 -31.94
C ALA A 166 -22.83 -3.15 -32.92
N ALA A 167 -22.41 -4.31 -32.39
CA ALA A 167 -21.93 -5.44 -33.17
C ALA A 167 -22.95 -6.02 -34.17
N PRO A 168 -24.26 -6.18 -33.85
CA PRO A 168 -25.20 -6.78 -34.80
C PRO A 168 -25.34 -5.99 -36.10
N ALA A 169 -25.54 -4.67 -36.03
CA ALA A 169 -25.67 -3.82 -37.20
C ALA A 169 -24.37 -3.79 -38.03
N ASN A 170 -23.21 -3.69 -37.35
CA ASN A 170 -21.90 -3.68 -37.98
C ASN A 170 -21.53 -5.01 -38.64
N TRP A 171 -21.94 -6.13 -38.04
CA TRP A 171 -21.78 -7.46 -38.61
C TRP A 171 -22.62 -7.61 -39.89
N THR A 172 -23.91 -7.26 -39.84
CA THR A 172 -24.80 -7.35 -41.01
C THR A 172 -24.29 -6.48 -42.16
N ALA A 173 -23.77 -5.29 -41.87
CA ALA A 173 -23.14 -4.43 -42.88
C ALA A 173 -21.87 -5.04 -43.50
N ALA A 174 -21.03 -5.70 -42.69
CA ALA A 174 -19.84 -6.40 -43.18
C ALA A 174 -20.20 -7.62 -44.04
N GLU A 175 -21.19 -8.41 -43.62
CA GLU A 175 -21.69 -9.58 -44.34
C GLU A 175 -22.35 -9.18 -45.67
N GLU A 176 -23.17 -8.13 -45.67
CA GLU A 176 -23.78 -7.61 -46.89
C GLU A 176 -22.72 -7.09 -47.87
N ALA A 177 -21.72 -6.36 -47.37
CA ALA A 177 -20.61 -5.87 -48.20
C ALA A 177 -19.72 -7.00 -48.75
N TYR A 178 -19.57 -8.10 -47.99
CA TYR A 178 -18.89 -9.31 -48.45
C TYR A 178 -19.61 -9.91 -49.66
N GLN A 179 -20.95 -9.97 -49.63
CA GLN A 179 -21.75 -10.53 -50.72
C GLN A 179 -21.91 -9.56 -51.91
N ALA A 180 -21.97 -8.25 -51.65
CA ALA A 180 -22.20 -7.22 -52.65
C ALA A 180 -20.92 -6.79 -53.41
N LEU A 181 -19.78 -7.42 -53.15
CA LEU A 181 -18.51 -7.06 -53.77
C LEU A 181 -18.53 -7.28 -55.29
N ARG A 182 -18.12 -6.27 -56.05
CA ARG A 182 -17.91 -6.36 -57.51
C ARG A 182 -16.43 -6.34 -57.82
N THR A 183 -15.97 -7.12 -58.80
CA THR A 183 -14.55 -7.22 -59.19
C THR A 183 -14.39 -7.21 -60.71
N ALA A 184 -13.37 -6.54 -61.25
CA ALA A 184 -13.11 -6.46 -62.69
C ALA A 184 -12.20 -7.57 -63.25
N SER A 185 -11.32 -8.17 -62.44
CA SER A 185 -10.52 -9.37 -62.76
C SER A 185 -9.55 -9.73 -61.60
N LYS A 186 -9.20 -11.02 -61.45
CA LYS A 186 -8.28 -11.50 -60.40
C LYS A 186 -6.83 -11.01 -60.63
N PRO A 187 -6.06 -10.68 -59.58
CA PRO A 187 -4.68 -10.22 -59.71
C PRO A 187 -3.80 -11.28 -60.41
N ARG A 188 -3.05 -10.86 -61.44
CA ARG A 188 -2.14 -11.75 -62.18
C ARG A 188 -0.96 -12.19 -61.31
N GLY A 189 -0.59 -13.47 -61.43
CA GLY A 189 0.56 -14.09 -60.78
C GLY A 189 1.91 -13.48 -61.17
N ARG A 190 2.89 -13.64 -60.27
CA ARG A 190 4.16 -12.91 -60.16
C ARG A 190 5.12 -13.07 -61.37
N LYS A 191 5.74 -11.96 -61.78
CA LYS A 191 7.20 -11.91 -62.07
C LYS A 191 7.82 -10.83 -61.18
N ARG A 192 8.89 -11.18 -60.48
CA ARG A 192 9.64 -10.29 -59.60
C ARG A 192 10.39 -9.27 -60.48
N PRO A 193 10.17 -7.96 -60.34
CA PRO A 193 11.06 -7.01 -61.00
C PRO A 193 12.46 -7.15 -60.41
N PRO A 194 13.52 -6.93 -61.20
CA PRO A 194 14.88 -6.89 -60.66
C PRO A 194 14.97 -5.83 -59.56
N ARG A 195 15.79 -6.11 -58.55
CA ARG A 195 16.10 -5.13 -57.50
C ARG A 195 16.74 -3.92 -58.17
N GLN A 196 16.15 -2.74 -57.98
CA GLN A 196 16.87 -1.50 -58.22
C GLN A 196 18.08 -1.44 -57.31
N ASP A 197 19.18 -0.99 -57.90
CA ASP A 197 20.42 -0.70 -57.19
C ASP A 197 20.16 0.38 -56.13
N ARG A 198 20.67 0.16 -54.92
CA ARG A 198 20.37 1.02 -53.76
C ARG A 198 21.26 2.26 -53.70
N ASP A 199 22.20 2.40 -54.64
CA ASP A 199 23.23 3.42 -54.60
C ASP A 199 23.01 4.58 -55.58
N SER A 200 21.93 4.59 -56.37
CA SER A 200 21.52 5.78 -57.13
C SER A 200 20.46 6.56 -56.36
N VAL A 201 20.88 7.42 -55.45
CA VAL A 201 20.02 8.52 -54.98
C VAL A 201 19.96 9.51 -56.14
N PRO A 202 18.79 9.73 -56.79
CA PRO A 202 18.69 10.85 -57.74
C PRO A 202 19.03 12.14 -56.99
N ASP A 203 19.67 13.10 -57.64
CA ASP A 203 19.80 14.46 -57.09
C ASP A 203 18.37 15.01 -56.95
N ILE A 204 17.80 14.82 -55.76
CA ILE A 204 16.55 15.44 -55.39
C ILE A 204 16.95 16.84 -54.98
N ASP A 205 16.51 17.83 -55.75
CA ASP A 205 16.48 19.22 -55.30
C ASP A 205 15.58 19.24 -54.06
N LEU A 206 16.21 19.11 -52.88
CA LEU A 206 15.49 19.00 -51.62
C LEU A 206 14.69 20.29 -51.47
N PRO A 207 13.35 20.23 -51.29
CA PRO A 207 12.58 21.45 -51.06
C PRO A 207 13.19 22.18 -49.88
N LEU A 208 13.24 23.53 -49.92
CA LEU A 208 13.75 24.36 -48.82
C LEU A 208 13.28 23.81 -47.48
N ILE A 209 14.17 23.12 -46.76
CA ILE A 209 13.90 22.59 -45.44
C ILE A 209 14.25 23.70 -44.47
N ALA A 210 13.31 24.07 -43.62
CA ALA A 210 13.61 24.94 -42.50
C ALA A 210 14.69 24.25 -41.65
N GLN A 211 15.92 24.75 -41.74
CA GLN A 211 17.02 24.31 -40.91
C GLN A 211 17.01 25.17 -39.65
N SER A 212 16.70 24.57 -38.50
CA SER A 212 16.98 25.23 -37.22
C SER A 212 18.49 25.42 -37.12
N LEU A 213 18.92 26.69 -37.05
CA LEU A 213 20.33 27.05 -36.82
C LEU A 213 20.70 27.01 -35.33
N THR A 214 19.71 26.74 -34.48
CA THR A 214 19.82 26.78 -33.04
C THR A 214 19.49 25.41 -32.44
N SER A 215 19.85 25.23 -31.17
CA SER A 215 19.60 23.96 -30.48
C SER A 215 18.11 23.78 -30.18
N THR A 216 17.70 22.53 -29.97
CA THR A 216 16.34 22.23 -29.52
C THR A 216 16.00 22.81 -28.14
N LEU A 217 16.99 23.33 -27.41
CA LEU A 217 16.78 24.03 -26.13
C LEU A 217 16.04 25.36 -26.29
N GLU A 218 16.00 25.95 -27.49
CA GLU A 218 15.18 27.16 -27.72
C GLU A 218 13.68 26.85 -27.81
N ASN A 219 13.31 25.57 -27.99
CA ASN A 219 11.91 25.17 -28.05
C ASN A 219 11.35 24.96 -26.63
N HIS A 220 10.82 26.03 -26.03
CA HIS A 220 10.17 26.00 -24.71
C HIS A 220 8.77 25.36 -24.78
N THR A 221 8.75 24.03 -24.97
CA THR A 221 7.54 23.23 -25.13
C THR A 221 6.62 23.23 -23.90
N GLY A 222 7.11 23.72 -22.76
CA GLY A 222 6.36 23.87 -21.53
C GLY A 222 5.19 24.84 -21.63
N SER A 223 5.19 25.77 -22.59
CA SER A 223 4.06 26.67 -22.84
C SER A 223 2.81 25.94 -23.36
N TRP A 224 2.96 24.71 -23.86
CA TRP A 224 1.86 23.93 -24.44
C TRP A 224 1.04 23.16 -23.39
N ARG A 225 1.41 23.24 -22.11
CA ARG A 225 0.86 22.40 -21.05
C ARG A 225 -0.44 22.96 -20.46
N TYR A 226 -1.38 22.07 -20.16
CA TYR A 226 -2.56 22.34 -19.32
C TYR A 226 -2.49 21.62 -17.96
N LEU A 227 -1.57 20.66 -17.86
CA LEU A 227 -1.24 19.91 -16.67
C LEU A 227 0.25 20.06 -16.41
N GLU A 228 0.67 20.01 -15.16
CA GLU A 228 2.09 19.87 -14.86
C GLU A 228 2.33 18.82 -13.76
N PRO A 229 3.43 18.07 -13.86
CA PRO A 229 3.82 17.13 -12.83
C PRO A 229 4.48 17.86 -11.67
N PHE A 230 4.27 17.35 -10.46
CA PHE A 230 4.98 17.78 -9.26
C PHE A 230 5.18 16.59 -8.34
N TYR A 231 6.33 16.57 -7.67
CA TYR A 231 6.59 15.56 -6.64
C TYR A 231 5.79 15.91 -5.39
N GLN A 232 5.05 14.93 -4.89
CA GLN A 232 4.34 15.04 -3.64
C GLN A 232 4.34 13.65 -3.02
N ASP A 233 5.08 13.52 -1.92
CA ASP A 233 5.00 12.32 -1.13
C ASP A 233 3.59 12.22 -0.50
N LEU A 234 3.03 11.03 -0.56
CA LEU A 234 1.72 10.67 -0.02
C LEU A 234 1.91 9.78 1.21
N THR A 235 0.98 9.87 2.15
CA THR A 235 1.05 9.08 3.38
C THR A 235 0.97 7.57 3.07
N PRO A 236 1.99 6.78 3.45
CA PRO A 236 1.94 5.32 3.31
C PRO A 236 0.88 4.72 4.25
N PRO A 237 0.07 3.75 3.81
CA PRO A 237 -0.97 3.16 4.65
C PRO A 237 -0.46 2.54 5.96
N CYS A 238 0.75 1.98 5.93
CA CYS A 238 1.37 1.40 7.13
C CYS A 238 1.76 2.48 8.15
N ALA A 239 2.33 3.59 7.70
CA ALA A 239 2.74 4.69 8.57
C ALA A 239 1.51 5.43 9.13
N ALA A 240 0.45 5.62 8.33
CA ALA A 240 -0.84 6.16 8.80
C ALA A 240 -1.45 5.39 9.96
N ARG A 241 -1.12 4.09 10.09
CA ARG A 241 -1.66 3.20 11.11
C ARG A 241 -0.64 2.84 12.20
N CYS A 242 0.58 3.35 12.12
CA CYS A 242 1.59 3.16 13.16
C CYS A 242 1.32 4.15 14.30
N PRO A 243 1.00 3.68 15.54
CA PRO A 243 0.76 4.60 16.67
C PRO A 243 1.99 5.45 16.99
N VAL A 244 3.17 4.85 16.89
CA VAL A 244 4.45 5.53 17.16
C VAL A 244 4.84 6.50 16.02
N GLY A 245 4.24 6.37 14.84
CA GLY A 245 4.56 7.23 13.70
C GLY A 245 5.93 6.96 13.06
N ASN A 246 6.42 5.71 13.08
CA ASN A 246 7.66 5.35 12.39
C ASN A 246 7.54 5.60 10.87
N ASP A 247 8.58 6.16 10.24
CA ASP A 247 8.69 6.25 8.77
C ASP A 247 9.08 4.89 8.17
N LEU A 248 8.10 4.00 8.12
CA LEU A 248 8.29 2.62 7.68
C LEU A 248 8.85 2.52 6.25
N PRO A 249 8.40 3.27 5.22
CA PRO A 249 9.04 3.22 3.91
C PRO A 249 10.53 3.54 3.93
N MET A 250 10.95 4.55 4.70
CA MET A 250 12.36 4.91 4.82
C MET A 250 13.16 3.80 5.50
N VAL A 251 12.66 3.25 6.61
CA VAL A 251 13.28 2.12 7.30
C VAL A 251 13.45 0.93 6.33
N MET A 252 12.38 0.57 5.61
CA MET A 252 12.41 -0.56 4.66
C MET A 252 13.37 -0.30 3.49
N ARG A 253 13.53 0.95 3.05
CA ARG A 253 14.50 1.33 2.02
C ARG A 253 15.94 1.09 2.53
N ARG A 254 16.28 1.62 3.70
CA ARG A 254 17.62 1.48 4.29
C ARG A 254 18.00 0.01 4.50
N VAL A 255 17.07 -0.80 5.02
CA VAL A 255 17.28 -2.26 5.16
C VAL A 255 17.48 -2.94 3.80
N GLN A 256 16.73 -2.57 2.77
CA GLN A 256 16.93 -3.11 1.43
C GLN A 256 18.34 -2.78 0.88
N GLU A 257 18.80 -1.55 1.12
CA GLU A 257 20.11 -1.05 0.70
C GLU A 257 21.27 -1.66 1.52
N GLY A 258 20.96 -2.31 2.65
CA GLY A 258 21.94 -2.90 3.58
C GLY A 258 22.43 -1.94 4.65
N ASP A 259 21.85 -0.75 4.75
CA ASP A 259 22.12 0.24 5.80
C ASP A 259 21.29 -0.08 7.06
N PHE A 260 21.71 -1.13 7.79
CA PHE A 260 21.00 -1.57 9.00
C PHE A 260 21.14 -0.58 10.16
N GLU A 261 22.32 0.01 10.34
CA GLU A 261 22.54 1.02 11.37
C GLU A 261 21.67 2.26 11.11
N GLY A 262 21.67 2.78 9.88
CA GLY A 262 20.81 3.89 9.52
C GLY A 262 19.33 3.55 9.66
N ALA A 263 18.91 2.33 9.33
CA ALA A 263 17.53 1.89 9.55
C ALA A 263 17.16 1.84 11.04
N ALA A 264 18.04 1.31 11.90
CA ALA A 264 17.84 1.24 13.34
C ALA A 264 17.80 2.65 13.97
N ARG A 265 18.70 3.55 13.56
CA ARG A 265 18.69 4.96 13.96
C ARG A 265 17.39 5.66 13.56
N SER A 266 16.86 5.39 12.37
CA SER A 266 15.55 5.92 11.95
C SER A 266 14.39 5.45 12.83
N LEU A 267 14.44 4.23 13.38
CA LEU A 267 13.46 3.81 14.38
C LEU A 267 13.63 4.58 15.69
N LEU A 268 14.86 4.73 16.18
CA LEU A 268 15.17 5.43 17.43
C LEU A 268 14.76 6.91 17.44
N GLN A 269 14.60 7.54 16.27
CA GLN A 269 14.06 8.91 16.18
C GLN A 269 12.62 9.04 16.70
N HIS A 270 11.85 7.94 16.69
CA HIS A 270 10.41 7.96 17.01
C HIS A 270 10.02 6.93 18.04
N ASN A 271 10.79 5.84 18.14
CA ASN A 271 10.55 4.71 19.01
C ASN A 271 11.71 4.57 20.02
N PRO A 272 11.49 4.86 21.30
CA PRO A 272 12.50 4.70 22.34
C PRO A 272 12.79 3.24 22.69
N LEU A 273 11.96 2.29 22.23
CA LEU A 273 11.97 0.88 22.62
C LEU A 273 11.79 -0.07 21.42
N PRO A 274 12.62 0.01 20.35
CA PRO A 274 12.43 -0.76 19.13
C PRO A 274 12.50 -2.27 19.35
N ALA A 275 13.41 -2.78 20.20
CA ALA A 275 13.51 -4.21 20.46
C ALA A 275 12.30 -4.75 21.24
N VAL A 276 11.67 -3.90 22.07
CA VAL A 276 10.43 -4.22 22.77
C VAL A 276 9.25 -4.22 21.80
N LEU A 277 9.05 -3.13 21.03
CA LEU A 277 7.88 -3.01 20.16
C LEU A 277 7.89 -4.05 19.03
N GLY A 278 9.05 -4.40 18.48
CA GLY A 278 9.18 -5.51 17.53
C GLY A 278 8.70 -6.86 18.08
N ARG A 279 8.56 -7.00 19.40
CA ARG A 279 8.05 -8.21 20.07
C ARG A 279 6.59 -8.11 20.50
N VAL A 280 6.21 -6.99 21.11
CA VAL A 280 4.93 -6.88 21.84
C VAL A 280 3.85 -6.08 21.12
N CYS A 281 4.23 -5.28 20.10
CA CYS A 281 3.27 -4.54 19.30
C CYS A 281 2.43 -5.52 18.46
N PRO A 282 1.11 -5.29 18.28
CA PRO A 282 0.31 -6.06 17.33
C PRO A 282 0.51 -5.67 15.87
N HIS A 283 1.44 -4.74 15.60
CA HIS A 283 1.78 -4.23 14.27
C HIS A 283 0.55 -3.90 13.41
N PRO A 284 -0.33 -2.99 13.89
CA PRO A 284 -1.54 -2.61 13.16
C PRO A 284 -1.21 -1.97 11.79
N CYS A 285 0.02 -1.50 11.61
CA CYS A 285 0.60 -1.02 10.35
C CYS A 285 0.65 -2.07 9.24
N GLU A 286 0.67 -3.37 9.55
CA GLU A 286 0.65 -4.45 8.55
C GLU A 286 -0.75 -4.66 7.95
N GLN A 287 -1.81 -4.32 8.71
CA GLN A 287 -3.18 -4.55 8.28
C GLN A 287 -3.56 -3.81 6.98
N PRO A 288 -3.29 -2.50 6.83
CA PRO A 288 -3.60 -1.75 5.61
C PRO A 288 -2.51 -1.86 4.53
N CYS A 289 -1.51 -2.73 4.70
CA CYS A 289 -0.38 -2.81 3.77
C CYS A 289 -0.82 -3.17 2.34
N ASN A 290 -0.50 -2.31 1.36
CA ASN A 290 -0.82 -2.54 -0.06
C ASN A 290 -0.21 -3.84 -0.62
N ARG A 291 0.89 -4.33 -0.03
CA ARG A 291 1.56 -5.57 -0.47
C ARG A 291 0.70 -6.82 -0.27
N ARG A 292 -0.32 -6.77 0.60
CA ARG A 292 -1.28 -7.88 0.83
C ARG A 292 -1.90 -8.41 -0.45
N ALA A 293 -2.16 -7.54 -1.43
CA ALA A 293 -2.74 -7.92 -2.72
C ALA A 293 -1.78 -8.72 -3.63
N MET A 294 -0.49 -8.84 -3.27
CA MET A 294 0.56 -9.46 -4.10
C MET A 294 1.53 -10.29 -3.25
N GLY A 295 1.01 -11.24 -2.46
CA GLY A 295 1.83 -12.17 -1.67
C GLY A 295 1.97 -11.85 -0.18
N GLY A 296 0.97 -11.18 0.42
CA GLY A 296 0.90 -10.95 1.87
C GLY A 296 1.54 -9.62 2.32
N ALA A 297 1.15 -9.12 3.51
CA ALA A 297 1.66 -7.86 4.06
C ALA A 297 3.17 -7.94 4.29
N VAL A 298 3.88 -6.82 4.17
CA VAL A 298 5.29 -6.74 4.61
C VAL A 298 5.36 -7.06 6.10
N GLN A 299 6.28 -7.94 6.50
CA GLN A 299 6.53 -8.37 7.88
C GLN A 299 7.30 -7.29 8.62
N ILE A 300 6.65 -6.14 8.80
CA ILE A 300 7.17 -4.97 9.49
C ILE A 300 7.60 -5.35 10.90
N GLN A 301 6.86 -6.22 11.58
CA GLN A 301 7.24 -6.76 12.88
C GLN A 301 8.60 -7.45 12.87
N GLY A 302 8.82 -8.32 11.89
CA GLY A 302 10.06 -9.08 11.79
C GLY A 302 11.25 -8.15 11.58
N VAL A 303 11.07 -7.13 10.72
CA VAL A 303 12.10 -6.13 10.44
C VAL A 303 12.35 -5.23 11.65
N GLU A 304 11.30 -4.72 12.31
CA GLU A 304 11.44 -3.88 13.51
C GLU A 304 12.15 -4.62 14.64
N ARG A 305 11.84 -5.91 14.84
CA ARG A 305 12.53 -6.74 15.83
C ARG A 305 14.03 -6.87 15.54
N VAL A 306 14.40 -7.23 14.31
CA VAL A 306 15.80 -7.38 13.91
C VAL A 306 16.57 -6.07 14.08
N LEU A 307 15.96 -4.95 13.72
CA LEU A 307 16.59 -3.64 13.88
C LEU A 307 16.71 -3.22 15.35
N GLY A 308 15.73 -3.58 16.18
CA GLY A 308 15.80 -3.39 17.62
C GLY A 308 16.94 -4.19 18.25
N ASP A 309 17.05 -5.47 17.88
CA ASP A 309 18.13 -6.35 18.34
C ASP A 309 19.50 -5.81 17.87
N TYR A 310 19.60 -5.40 16.60
CA TYR A 310 20.79 -4.74 16.04
C TYR A 310 21.19 -3.49 16.84
N ALA A 311 20.22 -2.66 17.22
CA ALA A 311 20.48 -1.45 17.99
C ALA A 311 21.06 -1.74 19.38
N LEU A 312 20.61 -2.82 20.03
CA LEU A 312 21.14 -3.26 21.32
C LEU A 312 22.56 -3.83 21.17
N GLU A 313 22.77 -4.72 20.21
CA GLU A 313 24.07 -5.36 19.95
C GLU A 313 25.17 -4.34 19.62
N HIS A 314 24.82 -3.29 18.88
CA HIS A 314 25.76 -2.24 18.46
C HIS A 314 25.75 -1.04 19.41
N SER A 315 25.05 -1.12 20.54
CA SER A 315 24.93 -0.04 21.54
C SER A 315 24.57 1.31 20.90
N LEU A 316 23.66 1.30 19.92
CA LEU A 316 23.26 2.51 19.22
C LEU A 316 22.52 3.45 20.16
N GLU A 317 23.01 4.68 20.25
CA GLU A 317 22.41 5.73 21.06
C GLU A 317 22.01 6.91 20.17
N PRO A 318 20.92 7.63 20.53
CA PRO A 318 20.58 8.88 19.89
C PRO A 318 21.62 9.96 20.24
N GLU A 319 21.76 10.93 19.35
CA GLU A 319 22.57 12.11 19.64
C GLU A 319 21.83 13.01 20.64
N LEU A 320 22.54 13.45 21.69
CA LEU A 320 22.00 14.31 22.72
C LEU A 320 22.34 15.76 22.41
N PRO A 321 21.40 16.71 22.58
CA PRO A 321 21.70 18.12 22.37
C PRO A 321 22.65 18.63 23.45
N ALA A 322 23.45 19.65 23.13
CA ALA A 322 24.31 20.34 24.09
C ALA A 322 23.54 21.25 25.07
N ALA A 323 22.25 21.51 24.80
CA ALA A 323 21.43 22.40 25.62
C ALA A 323 21.11 21.77 26.99
N ASP A 324 21.32 22.53 28.06
CA ASP A 324 20.75 22.24 29.39
C ASP A 324 19.52 23.12 29.58
N ARG A 325 18.34 22.49 29.62
CA ARG A 325 17.04 23.17 29.75
C ARG A 325 16.46 23.06 31.16
N GLY A 326 17.25 22.62 32.14
CA GLY A 326 16.82 22.38 33.52
C GLY A 326 16.19 21.00 33.73
N ALA A 327 15.64 20.80 34.92
CA ALA A 327 15.21 19.49 35.41
C ALA A 327 13.68 19.29 35.35
N VAL A 328 13.27 18.15 34.81
CA VAL A 328 11.88 17.67 34.76
C VAL A 328 11.78 16.29 35.42
N ALA A 329 10.59 15.94 35.91
CA ALA A 329 10.35 14.62 36.48
C ALA A 329 9.24 13.86 35.75
N VAL A 330 9.40 12.55 35.69
CA VAL A 330 8.42 11.60 35.17
C VAL A 330 8.03 10.65 36.28
N VAL A 331 6.74 10.46 36.53
CA VAL A 331 6.24 9.55 37.56
C VAL A 331 5.67 8.30 36.89
N GLY A 332 6.27 7.15 37.15
CA GLY A 332 5.99 5.85 36.52
C GLY A 332 6.97 5.55 35.39
N SER A 333 7.58 4.35 35.43
CA SER A 333 8.55 3.88 34.43
C SER A 333 7.97 2.84 33.46
N GLY A 334 6.65 2.85 33.27
CA GLY A 334 6.00 2.07 32.20
C GLY A 334 6.36 2.61 30.81
N PRO A 335 5.87 1.98 29.73
CA PRO A 335 6.21 2.36 28.35
C PRO A 335 6.00 3.86 28.04
N ALA A 336 4.92 4.45 28.56
CA ALA A 336 4.63 5.86 28.38
C ALA A 336 5.63 6.77 29.11
N GLY A 337 5.98 6.44 30.35
CA GLY A 337 6.96 7.19 31.14
C GLY A 337 8.37 7.08 30.56
N LEU A 338 8.79 5.88 30.13
CA LEU A 338 10.08 5.68 29.45
C LEU A 338 10.15 6.49 28.14
N SER A 339 9.05 6.52 27.38
CA SER A 339 8.96 7.34 26.17
C SER A 339 9.04 8.83 26.47
N ALA A 340 8.28 9.32 27.44
CA ALA A 340 8.34 10.71 27.85
C ALA A 340 9.74 11.11 28.30
N ALA A 341 10.39 10.27 29.13
CA ALA A 341 11.73 10.50 29.61
C ALA A 341 12.77 10.54 28.48
N TYR A 342 12.68 9.61 27.52
CA TYR A 342 13.53 9.59 26.34
C TYR A 342 13.44 10.89 25.54
N PHE A 343 12.23 11.31 25.16
CA PHE A 343 12.07 12.51 24.33
C PHE A 343 12.41 13.80 25.08
N LEU A 344 12.06 13.91 26.37
CA LEU A 344 12.51 15.04 27.20
C LEU A 344 14.03 15.12 27.28
N ARG A 345 14.71 13.96 27.38
CA ARG A 345 16.16 13.91 27.37
C ARG A 345 16.76 14.36 26.03
N LEU A 346 16.16 13.96 24.91
CA LEU A 346 16.54 14.41 23.56
C LEU A 346 16.26 15.89 23.31
N LEU A 347 15.34 16.50 24.06
CA LEU A 347 15.07 17.94 23.99
C LEU A 347 16.04 18.76 24.85
N GLY A 348 16.89 18.11 25.66
CA GLY A 348 17.92 18.75 26.49
C GLY A 348 17.55 18.96 27.96
N TYR A 349 16.51 18.29 28.46
CA TYR A 349 16.19 18.32 29.88
C TYR A 349 16.98 17.27 30.67
N GLN A 350 17.30 17.59 31.92
CA GLN A 350 17.70 16.59 32.91
C GLN A 350 16.44 15.88 33.42
N VAL A 351 16.40 14.54 33.32
CA VAL A 351 15.17 13.78 33.58
C VAL A 351 15.37 12.82 34.75
N GLU A 352 14.52 12.95 35.77
CA GLU A 352 14.39 11.98 36.84
C GLU A 352 13.07 11.21 36.73
N VAL A 353 13.13 9.89 36.78
CA VAL A 353 11.98 8.99 36.71
C VAL A 353 11.75 8.36 38.07
N TYR A 354 10.58 8.61 38.65
CA TYR A 354 10.14 8.03 39.92
C TYR A 354 9.32 6.76 39.66
N GLU A 355 9.74 5.65 40.24
CA GLU A 355 9.10 4.35 40.08
C GLU A 355 8.76 3.75 41.45
N LYS A 356 7.53 3.27 41.61
CA LYS A 356 7.04 2.68 42.86
C LYS A 356 7.65 1.30 43.12
N GLU A 357 7.94 0.56 42.05
CA GLU A 357 8.54 -0.77 42.13
C GLU A 357 10.07 -0.69 42.33
N ASP A 358 10.68 -1.84 42.60
CA ASP A 358 12.12 -2.00 42.80
C ASP A 358 12.96 -1.88 41.52
N ARG A 359 12.31 -1.74 40.37
CA ARG A 359 12.93 -1.77 39.04
C ARG A 359 12.06 -1.06 37.99
N PRO A 360 12.64 -0.61 36.86
CA PRO A 360 11.87 0.07 35.84
C PRO A 360 11.17 -0.87 34.86
N GLY A 361 10.25 -0.33 34.06
CA GLY A 361 9.60 -1.00 32.93
C GLY A 361 8.10 -1.25 33.10
N GLY A 362 7.54 -1.05 34.30
CA GLY A 362 6.11 -1.23 34.56
C GLY A 362 5.57 -2.60 34.09
N LEU A 363 4.50 -2.59 33.29
CA LEU A 363 3.90 -3.82 32.74
C LEU A 363 4.81 -4.57 31.75
N LEU A 364 5.82 -3.93 31.14
CA LEU A 364 6.80 -4.65 30.32
C LEU A 364 7.56 -5.68 31.14
N TRP A 365 7.91 -5.31 32.37
CA TRP A 365 8.59 -6.20 33.30
C TRP A 365 7.63 -7.12 34.04
N SER A 366 6.57 -6.55 34.62
CA SER A 366 5.69 -7.26 35.55
C SER A 366 4.56 -8.05 34.87
N GLY A 367 4.11 -7.63 33.69
CA GLY A 367 2.92 -8.18 33.03
C GLY A 367 3.21 -9.03 31.79
N ILE A 368 4.21 -8.68 30.99
CA ILE A 368 4.51 -9.41 29.74
C ILE A 368 5.46 -10.58 30.01
N PRO A 369 5.12 -11.82 29.61
CA PRO A 369 5.96 -13.01 29.80
C PRO A 369 7.29 -12.99 29.06
N ALA A 370 8.30 -13.64 29.64
CA ALA A 370 9.65 -13.73 29.07
C ALA A 370 9.68 -14.39 27.67
N TYR A 371 8.78 -15.35 27.42
CA TYR A 371 8.63 -16.00 26.11
C TYR A 371 8.07 -15.07 25.01
N ARG A 372 7.52 -13.90 25.38
CA ARG A 372 7.13 -12.81 24.46
C ARG A 372 8.14 -11.67 24.48
N LEU A 373 8.64 -11.31 25.65
CA LEU A 373 9.59 -10.23 25.86
C LEU A 373 10.72 -10.69 26.78
N PRO A 374 11.86 -11.13 26.23
CA PRO A 374 13.00 -11.56 27.03
C PRO A 374 13.48 -10.47 27.98
N ARG A 375 13.87 -10.87 29.19
CA ARG A 375 14.34 -9.93 30.21
C ARG A 375 15.64 -9.25 29.83
N ALA A 376 16.55 -9.97 29.16
CA ALA A 376 17.79 -9.40 28.65
C ALA A 376 17.54 -8.28 27.62
N VAL A 377 16.55 -8.47 26.73
CA VAL A 377 16.18 -7.45 25.73
C VAL A 377 15.60 -6.21 26.40
N LEU A 378 14.65 -6.38 27.32
CA LEU A 378 14.09 -5.26 28.08
C LEU A 378 15.16 -4.55 28.91
N GLN A 379 16.06 -5.30 29.55
CA GLN A 379 17.16 -4.73 30.32
C GLN A 379 18.10 -3.91 29.43
N GLY A 380 18.49 -4.40 28.26
CA GLY A 380 19.35 -3.65 27.34
C GLY A 380 18.74 -2.33 26.87
N GLU A 381 17.42 -2.30 26.67
CA GLU A 381 16.65 -1.10 26.37
C GLU A 381 16.67 -0.10 27.54
N LEU A 382 16.45 -0.58 28.77
CA LEU A 382 16.51 0.23 30.00
C LEU A 382 17.93 0.75 30.29
N ASP A 383 18.94 -0.06 30.03
CA ASP A 383 20.36 0.32 30.19
C ASP A 383 20.71 1.44 29.21
N ARG A 384 20.21 1.37 27.97
CA ARG A 384 20.40 2.46 26.99
C ARG A 384 19.77 3.77 27.49
N LEU A 385 18.57 3.72 28.06
CA LEU A 385 17.92 4.90 28.66
C LEU A 385 18.75 5.48 29.82
N THR A 386 19.36 4.62 30.63
CA THR A 386 20.27 5.04 31.71
C THR A 386 21.55 5.68 31.14
N ARG A 387 22.14 5.10 30.09
CA ARG A 387 23.37 5.62 29.45
C ARG A 387 23.19 6.99 28.81
N ILE A 388 22.02 7.28 28.26
CA ILE A 388 21.70 8.64 27.76
C ILE A 388 21.45 9.65 28.89
N GLY A 389 21.56 9.25 30.16
CA GLY A 389 21.52 10.15 31.33
C GLY A 389 20.16 10.31 31.98
N ILE A 390 19.22 9.38 31.77
CA ILE A 390 17.96 9.35 32.54
C ILE A 390 18.23 8.72 33.91
N LEU A 391 17.81 9.39 34.97
CA LEU A 391 18.02 8.94 36.35
C LEU A 391 16.77 8.27 36.89
N PHE A 392 16.88 7.03 37.37
CA PHE A 392 15.76 6.31 37.97
C PHE A 392 15.81 6.32 39.51
N LYS A 393 14.66 6.57 40.15
CA LYS A 393 14.44 6.51 41.59
C LYS A 393 13.40 5.43 41.88
N PHE A 394 13.87 4.27 42.35
CA PHE A 394 13.02 3.10 42.64
C PHE A 394 12.45 3.12 44.04
N GLY A 395 11.36 2.39 44.27
CA GLY A 395 10.69 2.30 45.57
C GLY A 395 10.05 3.61 46.03
N VAL A 396 9.73 4.52 45.11
CA VAL A 396 9.14 5.83 45.40
C VAL A 396 7.76 5.94 44.77
N ALA A 397 6.70 5.89 45.59
CA ALA A 397 5.32 6.02 45.15
C ALA A 397 4.77 7.43 45.37
N LEU A 398 4.13 7.98 44.33
CA LEU A 398 3.39 9.25 44.40
C LEU A 398 2.18 9.11 45.34
N GLY A 399 2.02 10.08 46.25
CA GLY A 399 0.99 10.10 47.29
C GLY A 399 1.32 9.27 48.54
N LYS A 400 2.50 8.64 48.60
CA LYS A 400 2.98 7.90 49.77
C LYS A 400 4.37 8.34 50.20
N ASP A 401 5.33 8.30 49.27
CA ASP A 401 6.74 8.62 49.54
C ASP A 401 7.11 10.02 49.04
N VAL A 402 6.41 10.52 48.03
CA VAL A 402 6.50 11.89 47.51
C VAL A 402 5.11 12.43 47.18
N ASP A 403 4.90 13.73 47.43
CA ASP A 403 3.66 14.42 47.09
C ASP A 403 3.78 15.20 45.78
N LEU A 404 2.65 15.39 45.09
CA LEU A 404 2.61 16.11 43.81
C LEU A 404 3.10 17.56 43.95
N GLU A 405 2.69 18.25 45.02
CA GLU A 405 3.11 19.63 45.30
C GLU A 405 4.63 19.74 45.50
N ASP A 406 5.23 18.74 46.13
CA ASP A 406 6.67 18.66 46.35
C ASP A 406 7.43 18.54 45.03
N LEU A 407 6.96 17.67 44.13
CA LEU A 407 7.55 17.51 42.80
C LEU A 407 7.39 18.79 41.97
N CYS A 408 6.22 19.44 42.02
CA CYS A 408 5.98 20.72 41.33
C CYS A 408 6.90 21.86 41.82
N ARG A 409 7.38 21.81 43.07
CA ARG A 409 8.35 22.78 43.61
C ARG A 409 9.78 22.50 43.16
N ARG A 410 10.15 21.22 42.96
CA ARG A 410 11.51 20.78 42.66
C ARG A 410 11.83 20.81 41.17
N TYR A 411 10.84 20.54 40.33
CA TYR A 411 11.00 20.42 38.89
C TYR A 411 10.18 21.49 38.16
N GLN A 412 10.67 21.92 37.01
CA GLN A 412 9.95 22.93 36.22
C GLN A 412 8.68 22.37 35.56
N GLY A 413 8.58 21.05 35.40
CA GLY A 413 7.47 20.35 34.79
C GLY A 413 7.46 18.85 35.07
N LEU A 414 6.28 18.25 35.01
CA LEU A 414 6.03 16.85 35.37
C LEU A 414 5.25 16.10 34.27
N VAL A 415 5.59 14.83 34.07
CA VAL A 415 4.76 13.88 33.31
C VAL A 415 4.34 12.73 34.22
N LEU A 416 3.03 12.51 34.39
CA LEU A 416 2.49 11.40 35.16
C LEU A 416 2.07 10.26 34.21
N ALA A 417 2.74 9.13 34.36
CA ALA A 417 2.59 7.90 33.59
C ALA A 417 2.36 6.69 34.53
N VAL A 418 1.51 6.86 35.54
CA VAL A 418 1.29 5.91 36.65
C VAL A 418 0.52 4.64 36.25
N GLY A 419 -0.06 4.63 35.05
CA GLY A 419 -0.82 3.50 34.53
C GLY A 419 -2.14 3.23 35.27
N GLN A 420 -2.59 1.97 35.23
CA GLN A 420 -3.81 1.50 35.92
C GLN A 420 -3.41 0.52 37.03
N GLY A 421 -3.56 0.93 38.30
CA GLY A 421 -3.11 0.16 39.47
C GLY A 421 -4.16 -0.78 40.06
N ALA A 422 -5.45 -0.49 39.88
CA ALA A 422 -6.54 -1.21 40.53
C ALA A 422 -7.16 -2.26 39.61
N SER A 423 -7.23 -3.52 40.05
CA SER A 423 -7.87 -4.59 39.28
C SER A 423 -9.39 -4.56 39.36
N ARG A 424 -10.06 -4.92 38.26
CA ARG A 424 -11.52 -5.03 38.24
C ARG A 424 -11.97 -6.31 38.95
N SER A 425 -12.88 -6.15 39.91
CA SER A 425 -13.52 -7.29 40.58
C SER A 425 -14.43 -8.07 39.63
N ALA A 426 -14.40 -9.39 39.75
CA ALA A 426 -15.33 -10.30 39.07
C ALA A 426 -16.68 -10.42 39.80
N GLY A 427 -16.82 -9.84 40.99
CA GLY A 427 -18.04 -9.95 41.81
C GLY A 427 -18.32 -11.36 42.32
N LEU A 428 -17.28 -12.19 42.51
CA LEU A 428 -17.39 -13.60 42.90
C LEU A 428 -17.15 -13.85 44.40
N GLY A 429 -17.02 -12.79 45.20
CA GLY A 429 -16.56 -12.85 46.59
C GLY A 429 -15.02 -12.93 46.68
N ASP A 430 -14.51 -13.12 47.89
CA ASP A 430 -13.08 -13.29 48.16
C ASP A 430 -12.77 -14.76 48.49
N HIS A 431 -11.69 -15.29 47.91
CA HIS A 431 -11.21 -16.64 48.19
C HIS A 431 -9.68 -16.69 48.01
N PRO A 432 -8.92 -17.44 48.82
CA PRO A 432 -7.46 -17.56 48.66
C PRO A 432 -7.01 -18.01 47.27
N ASP A 433 -7.76 -18.91 46.65
CA ASP A 433 -7.50 -19.43 45.29
C ASP A 433 -8.19 -18.61 44.16
N LEU A 434 -8.82 -17.48 44.49
CA LEU A 434 -9.29 -16.48 43.54
C LEU A 434 -8.24 -15.37 43.45
N LEU A 435 -7.34 -15.49 42.48
CA LEU A 435 -6.17 -14.62 42.37
C LEU A 435 -6.39 -13.53 41.31
N ASP A 436 -5.76 -12.39 41.52
CA ASP A 436 -5.64 -11.38 40.48
C ASP A 436 -4.65 -11.83 39.40
N GLY A 437 -5.05 -11.68 38.13
CA GLY A 437 -4.24 -12.12 37.00
C GLY A 437 -2.94 -11.31 36.84
N VAL A 438 -2.96 -10.01 37.08
CA VAL A 438 -1.75 -9.16 36.96
C VAL A 438 -0.77 -9.47 38.09
N ASP A 439 -1.27 -9.63 39.31
CA ASP A 439 -0.45 -10.04 40.45
C ASP A 439 0.13 -11.45 40.26
N PHE A 440 -0.67 -12.39 39.77
CA PHE A 440 -0.17 -13.72 39.41
C PHE A 440 0.99 -13.66 38.41
N LEU A 441 0.85 -12.89 37.32
CA LEU A 441 1.92 -12.70 36.35
C LEU A 441 3.14 -12.07 37.02
N ARG A 442 2.97 -11.02 37.82
CA ARG A 442 4.06 -10.35 38.55
C ARG A 442 4.84 -11.32 39.43
N ARG A 443 4.16 -12.13 40.24
CA ARG A 443 4.78 -13.15 41.11
C ARG A 443 5.49 -14.23 40.29
N ALA A 444 4.84 -14.74 39.25
CA ALA A 444 5.44 -15.72 38.34
C ALA A 444 6.74 -15.18 37.71
N HIS A 445 6.79 -13.88 37.38
CA HIS A 445 7.99 -13.23 36.85
C HIS A 445 9.11 -13.03 37.86
N ARG A 446 8.78 -12.84 39.15
CA ARG A 446 9.76 -12.75 40.24
C ARG A 446 10.31 -14.12 40.66
N GLY A 447 9.85 -15.20 40.02
CA GLY A 447 10.20 -16.56 40.41
C GLY A 447 9.56 -16.98 41.74
N GLU A 448 8.55 -16.24 42.20
CA GLU A 448 7.84 -16.54 43.43
C GLU A 448 6.95 -17.78 43.24
N ALA A 449 6.74 -18.52 44.32
CA ALA A 449 5.85 -19.67 44.31
C ALA A 449 4.41 -19.21 44.10
N THR A 450 3.84 -19.56 42.95
CA THR A 450 2.42 -19.39 42.63
C THR A 450 1.75 -20.75 42.79
N ALA A 451 1.08 -20.99 43.93
CA ALA A 451 0.34 -22.23 44.14
C ALA A 451 -0.86 -22.26 43.17
N LEU A 452 -0.76 -23.09 42.13
CA LEU A 452 -1.86 -23.35 41.20
C LEU A 452 -2.34 -24.77 41.40
N GLY A 453 -3.65 -24.97 41.37
CA GLY A 453 -4.23 -26.30 41.32
C GLY A 453 -4.10 -26.95 39.93
N PRO A 454 -4.48 -28.23 39.80
CA PRO A 454 -4.43 -28.97 38.54
C PRO A 454 -5.21 -28.30 37.40
N THR A 455 -6.32 -27.63 37.69
CA THR A 455 -7.16 -26.94 36.70
C THR A 455 -7.34 -25.46 37.05
N VAL A 456 -7.06 -24.58 36.10
CA VAL A 456 -7.12 -23.12 36.27
C VAL A 456 -8.15 -22.53 35.32
N ALA A 457 -9.14 -21.81 35.86
CA ALA A 457 -10.06 -20.98 35.08
C ALA A 457 -9.56 -19.53 35.04
N VAL A 458 -9.36 -18.99 33.84
CA VAL A 458 -8.94 -17.60 33.65
C VAL A 458 -10.10 -16.77 33.13
N LEU A 459 -10.54 -15.80 33.91
CA LEU A 459 -11.69 -14.95 33.59
C LEU A 459 -11.24 -13.73 32.80
N GLY A 460 -11.58 -13.67 31.50
CA GLY A 460 -11.19 -12.55 30.65
C GLY A 460 -10.99 -12.94 29.19
N GLY A 461 -10.67 -11.95 28.35
CA GLY A 461 -10.40 -12.19 26.91
C GLY A 461 -9.24 -11.36 26.35
N GLY A 462 -8.56 -10.57 27.18
CA GLY A 462 -7.42 -9.77 26.77
C GLY A 462 -6.11 -10.55 26.77
N ASN A 463 -5.02 -9.90 26.37
CA ASN A 463 -3.68 -10.50 26.37
C ASN A 463 -3.25 -10.99 27.76
N THR A 464 -3.61 -10.27 28.83
CA THR A 464 -3.37 -10.71 30.22
C THR A 464 -3.99 -12.07 30.51
N ALA A 465 -5.25 -12.30 30.08
CA ALA A 465 -5.93 -13.59 30.30
C ALA A 465 -5.21 -14.73 29.56
N LEU A 466 -4.76 -14.45 28.34
CA LEU A 466 -4.03 -15.41 27.54
C LEU A 466 -2.65 -15.73 28.11
N ASP A 467 -1.91 -14.72 28.57
CA ASP A 467 -0.61 -14.88 29.20
C ASP A 467 -0.73 -15.64 30.54
N CYS A 468 -1.76 -15.35 31.35
CA CYS A 468 -2.07 -16.12 32.55
C CYS A 468 -2.28 -17.62 32.23
N ALA A 469 -3.10 -17.92 31.23
CA ALA A 469 -3.40 -19.30 30.82
C ALA A 469 -2.14 -20.04 30.32
N ARG A 470 -1.30 -19.36 29.53
CA ARG A 470 -0.07 -19.93 28.98
C ARG A 470 1.03 -20.14 30.03
N ILE A 471 1.11 -19.29 31.05
CA ILE A 471 1.99 -19.53 32.20
C ILE A 471 1.45 -20.67 33.07
N ALA A 472 0.14 -20.75 33.30
CA ALA A 472 -0.46 -21.87 34.04
C ALA A 472 -0.14 -23.23 33.39
N LEU A 473 -0.22 -23.31 32.06
CA LEU A 473 0.20 -24.50 31.30
C LEU A 473 1.68 -24.87 31.50
N ARG A 474 2.58 -23.88 31.44
CA ARG A 474 4.03 -24.09 31.68
C ARG A 474 4.33 -24.52 33.11
N LYS A 475 3.45 -24.18 34.06
CA LYS A 475 3.52 -24.63 35.45
C LYS A 475 2.82 -25.98 35.69
N GLY A 476 2.31 -26.63 34.64
CA GLY A 476 1.74 -27.98 34.69
C GLY A 476 0.23 -28.05 34.91
N SER A 477 -0.46 -26.91 35.00
CA SER A 477 -1.93 -26.88 35.15
C SER A 477 -2.62 -26.94 33.79
N ARG A 478 -3.80 -27.56 33.73
CA ARG A 478 -4.76 -27.37 32.63
C ARG A 478 -5.37 -25.97 32.73
N ALA A 479 -5.45 -25.23 31.64
CA ALA A 479 -5.96 -23.86 31.66
C ALA A 479 -7.14 -23.66 30.71
N VAL A 480 -8.25 -23.10 31.22
CA VAL A 480 -9.43 -22.73 30.44
C VAL A 480 -9.69 -21.22 30.56
N ILE A 481 -9.74 -20.52 29.44
CA ILE A 481 -10.15 -19.12 29.37
C ILE A 481 -11.66 -19.05 29.29
N VAL A 482 -12.29 -18.34 30.22
CA VAL A 482 -13.73 -18.10 30.27
C VAL A 482 -13.99 -16.69 29.76
N TYR A 483 -14.65 -16.59 28.60
CA TYR A 483 -14.91 -15.30 27.96
C TYR A 483 -16.40 -15.09 27.65
N ARG A 484 -16.94 -13.98 28.14
CA ARG A 484 -18.35 -13.60 28.00
C ARG A 484 -18.80 -13.21 26.58
N ARG A 485 -17.92 -13.21 25.58
CA ARG A 485 -18.27 -12.95 24.17
C ARG A 485 -17.72 -14.04 23.26
N SER A 486 -17.95 -13.94 21.95
CA SER A 486 -17.37 -14.87 21.01
C SER A 486 -15.89 -14.57 20.75
N GLN A 487 -15.19 -15.50 20.11
CA GLN A 487 -13.80 -15.31 19.67
C GLN A 487 -13.64 -14.05 18.80
N ARG A 488 -14.65 -13.66 18.01
CA ARG A 488 -14.56 -12.48 17.13
C ARG A 488 -14.44 -11.17 17.89
N GLU A 489 -15.01 -11.09 19.09
CA GLU A 489 -14.93 -9.91 19.97
C GLU A 489 -13.83 -10.05 21.03
N MET A 490 -12.99 -11.10 20.98
CA MET A 490 -11.88 -11.29 21.92
C MET A 490 -10.79 -10.23 21.67
N PRO A 491 -10.40 -9.42 22.67
CA PRO A 491 -9.39 -8.38 22.47
C PRO A 491 -7.96 -8.88 22.26
N ALA A 492 -7.64 -10.10 22.74
CA ALA A 492 -6.31 -10.68 22.54
C ALA A 492 -5.95 -10.81 21.06
N PHE A 493 -4.66 -10.71 20.75
CA PHE A 493 -4.19 -10.74 19.37
C PHE A 493 -4.41 -12.12 18.74
N LYS A 494 -4.79 -12.15 17.46
CA LYS A 494 -5.24 -13.37 16.78
C LYS A 494 -4.14 -14.44 16.73
N GLU A 495 -2.91 -14.00 16.49
CA GLU A 495 -1.70 -14.81 16.44
C GLU A 495 -1.43 -15.43 17.81
N ASP A 496 -1.55 -14.63 18.88
CA ASP A 496 -1.36 -15.12 20.25
C ASP A 496 -2.46 -16.12 20.64
N ILE A 497 -3.73 -15.88 20.27
CA ILE A 497 -4.83 -16.85 20.49
C ILE A 497 -4.52 -18.17 19.78
N ALA A 498 -3.99 -18.12 18.55
CA ALA A 498 -3.61 -19.31 17.80
C ALA A 498 -2.48 -20.09 18.49
N HIS A 499 -1.42 -19.39 18.94
CA HIS A 499 -0.34 -20.01 19.71
C HIS A 499 -0.83 -20.62 21.03
N GLY A 500 -1.67 -19.90 21.79
CA GLY A 500 -2.25 -20.42 23.02
C GLY A 500 -3.07 -21.69 22.79
N ARG A 501 -3.87 -21.74 21.72
CA ARG A 501 -4.62 -22.95 21.35
C ARG A 501 -3.72 -24.11 20.96
N GLN A 502 -2.65 -23.86 20.21
CA GLN A 502 -1.65 -24.87 19.87
C GLN A 502 -0.93 -25.40 21.13
N GLU A 503 -0.65 -24.52 22.09
CA GLU A 503 -0.17 -24.86 23.42
C GLU A 503 -1.23 -25.50 24.32
N GLY A 504 -2.46 -25.75 23.84
CA GLY A 504 -3.51 -26.46 24.59
C GLY A 504 -4.30 -25.61 25.59
N VAL A 505 -4.28 -24.28 25.45
CA VAL A 505 -5.25 -23.42 26.16
C VAL A 505 -6.65 -23.74 25.65
N GLU A 506 -7.55 -24.07 26.58
CA GLU A 506 -8.96 -24.27 26.30
C GLU A 506 -9.71 -22.94 26.36
N PHE A 507 -10.79 -22.83 25.57
CA PHE A 507 -11.59 -21.60 25.50
C PHE A 507 -13.06 -21.92 25.66
N GLU A 508 -13.66 -21.34 26.70
CA GLU A 508 -15.10 -21.36 26.92
C GLU A 508 -15.67 -19.98 26.56
N PHE A 509 -16.14 -19.87 25.32
CA PHE A 509 -16.76 -18.64 24.80
C PHE A 509 -18.23 -18.52 25.20
N LEU A 510 -18.75 -17.30 25.10
CA LEU A 510 -20.14 -16.99 25.44
C LEU A 510 -20.51 -17.45 26.85
N ALA A 511 -19.56 -17.37 27.79
CA ALA A 511 -19.72 -17.80 29.17
C ALA A 511 -19.40 -16.65 30.12
N GLN A 512 -20.35 -16.32 30.99
CA GLN A 512 -20.17 -15.29 32.00
C GLN A 512 -20.14 -15.93 33.39
N PRO A 513 -19.07 -15.73 34.18
CA PRO A 513 -19.00 -16.23 35.55
C PRO A 513 -20.02 -15.50 36.43
N VAL A 514 -20.70 -16.24 37.30
CA VAL A 514 -21.74 -15.75 38.22
C VAL A 514 -21.52 -16.21 39.67
N GLY A 515 -20.60 -17.15 39.92
CA GLY A 515 -20.24 -17.58 41.27
C GLY A 515 -19.15 -18.64 41.28
N LEU A 516 -18.69 -19.01 42.48
CA LEU A 516 -17.79 -20.14 42.71
C LEU A 516 -18.58 -21.31 43.31
N ASP A 517 -18.23 -22.53 42.91
CA ASP A 517 -18.63 -23.75 43.60
C ASP A 517 -17.52 -24.17 44.57
N LEU A 518 -17.91 -24.40 45.82
CA LEU A 518 -17.00 -24.72 46.92
C LEU A 518 -17.37 -26.09 47.50
N GLN A 519 -16.37 -26.95 47.69
CA GLN A 519 -16.49 -28.17 48.48
C GLN A 519 -15.39 -28.19 49.53
N GLU A 520 -15.76 -28.44 50.80
CA GLU A 520 -14.81 -28.43 51.93
C GLU A 520 -13.94 -27.16 52.01
N GLY A 521 -14.48 -26.01 51.57
CA GLY A 521 -13.77 -24.74 51.56
C GLY A 521 -12.73 -24.58 50.44
N ARG A 522 -12.71 -25.46 49.42
CA ARG A 522 -11.88 -25.36 48.22
C ARG A 522 -12.74 -25.07 46.99
N ILE A 523 -12.19 -24.33 46.03
CA ILE A 523 -12.85 -24.14 44.74
C ILE A 523 -12.84 -25.47 43.98
N THR A 524 -14.01 -25.91 43.53
CA THR A 524 -14.15 -27.07 42.63
C THR A 524 -14.63 -26.68 41.23
N GLY A 525 -15.13 -25.46 41.06
CA GLY A 525 -15.50 -24.93 39.77
C GLY A 525 -16.00 -23.49 39.78
N VAL A 526 -16.15 -22.93 38.59
CA VAL A 526 -16.75 -21.62 38.35
C VAL A 526 -18.14 -21.82 37.78
N ARG A 527 -19.17 -21.34 38.50
CA ARG A 527 -20.54 -21.29 37.98
C ARG A 527 -20.65 -20.20 36.94
N CYS A 528 -21.14 -20.58 35.77
CA CYS A 528 -21.29 -19.72 34.61
C CYS A 528 -22.73 -19.75 34.09
N VAL A 529 -23.10 -18.69 33.36
CA VAL A 529 -24.31 -18.62 32.55
C VAL A 529 -23.93 -18.42 31.08
N ARG A 530 -24.68 -18.99 30.14
CA ARG A 530 -24.49 -18.72 28.72
C ARG A 530 -24.88 -17.27 28.43
N THR A 531 -24.19 -16.68 27.45
CA THR A 531 -24.46 -15.33 26.97
C THR A 531 -24.79 -15.34 25.49
N ARG A 532 -25.62 -14.40 25.06
CA ARG A 532 -25.86 -14.08 23.65
C ARG A 532 -25.32 -12.68 23.34
N LEU A 533 -24.97 -12.45 22.09
CA LEU A 533 -24.47 -11.15 21.64
C LEU A 533 -25.65 -10.22 21.34
N GLY A 534 -25.79 -9.18 22.15
CA GLY A 534 -26.73 -8.07 21.94
C GLY A 534 -26.14 -6.95 21.09
N LYS A 535 -26.71 -5.75 21.20
CA LYS A 535 -26.24 -4.55 20.47
C LYS A 535 -24.81 -4.19 20.86
N LYS A 536 -24.08 -3.55 19.93
CA LYS A 536 -22.72 -3.06 20.17
C LYS A 536 -22.69 -1.99 21.26
N ASP A 537 -21.68 -2.04 22.12
CA ASP A 537 -21.33 -1.01 23.10
C ASP A 537 -20.55 0.14 22.46
N ALA A 538 -20.16 1.13 23.27
CA ALA A 538 -19.40 2.32 22.83
C ALA A 538 -18.04 1.98 22.24
N SER A 539 -17.46 0.81 22.57
CA SER A 539 -16.22 0.31 21.96
C SER A 539 -16.45 -0.40 20.63
N GLY A 540 -17.70 -0.47 20.15
CA GLY A 540 -18.08 -1.19 18.93
C GLY A 540 -18.18 -2.70 19.10
N ARG A 541 -17.99 -3.23 20.31
CA ARG A 541 -18.08 -4.68 20.63
C ARG A 541 -19.50 -5.04 21.04
N ALA A 542 -20.01 -6.20 20.63
CA ALA A 542 -21.35 -6.64 21.04
C ALA A 542 -21.45 -6.79 22.57
N ARG A 543 -22.53 -6.29 23.18
CA ARG A 543 -22.79 -6.47 24.61
C ARG A 543 -23.18 -7.92 24.89
N PRO A 544 -22.62 -8.57 25.91
CA PRO A 544 -23.06 -9.88 26.33
C PRO A 544 -24.34 -9.77 27.15
N GLU A 545 -25.37 -10.54 26.79
CA GLU A 545 -26.63 -10.66 27.52
C GLU A 545 -26.75 -12.08 28.09
N PRO A 546 -26.90 -12.26 29.41
CA PRO A 546 -27.13 -13.57 30.01
C PRO A 546 -28.39 -14.25 29.46
N VAL A 547 -28.32 -15.56 29.26
CA VAL A 547 -29.45 -16.42 28.87
C VAL A 547 -30.01 -17.09 30.12
N GLU A 548 -31.25 -16.81 30.47
CA GLU A 548 -31.90 -17.41 31.64
C GLU A 548 -31.98 -18.95 31.53
N GLY A 549 -31.85 -19.64 32.66
CA GLY A 549 -31.91 -21.11 32.74
C GLY A 549 -30.72 -21.85 32.11
N SER A 550 -29.66 -21.15 31.71
CA SER A 550 -28.48 -21.73 31.05
C SER A 550 -27.27 -21.91 31.98
N GLN A 551 -27.49 -22.11 33.27
CA GLN A 551 -26.40 -22.27 34.23
C GLN A 551 -25.62 -23.57 34.00
N PHE A 552 -24.30 -23.51 34.14
CA PHE A 552 -23.40 -24.66 34.08
C PHE A 552 -22.14 -24.39 34.90
N VAL A 553 -21.34 -25.44 35.16
CA VAL A 553 -20.12 -25.35 35.97
C VAL A 553 -18.92 -25.69 35.11
N ILE A 554 -17.88 -24.87 35.18
CA ILE A 554 -16.57 -25.14 34.59
C ILE A 554 -15.65 -25.64 35.72
N PRO A 555 -15.16 -26.89 35.69
CA PRO A 555 -14.25 -27.41 36.71
C PRO A 555 -12.98 -26.57 36.81
N ALA A 556 -12.61 -26.19 38.03
CA ALA A 556 -11.40 -25.40 38.31
C ALA A 556 -11.06 -25.48 39.80
N ASP A 557 -9.76 -25.56 40.10
CA ASP A 557 -9.21 -25.53 41.46
C ASP A 557 -8.70 -24.12 41.81
N THR A 558 -8.31 -23.36 40.79
CA THR A 558 -7.81 -21.97 40.93
C THR A 558 -8.48 -21.09 39.89
N VAL A 559 -8.80 -19.85 40.26
CA VAL A 559 -9.43 -18.87 39.38
C VAL A 559 -8.56 -17.63 39.27
N LEU A 560 -8.20 -17.24 38.05
CA LEU A 560 -7.42 -16.04 37.76
C LEU A 560 -8.32 -14.96 37.15
N CYS A 561 -8.45 -13.81 37.82
CA CYS A 561 -9.23 -12.68 37.35
C CYS A 561 -8.38 -11.77 36.43
N ALA A 562 -8.67 -11.76 35.12
CA ALA A 562 -7.99 -10.95 34.12
C ALA A 562 -8.99 -10.06 33.35
N LEU A 563 -9.83 -9.33 34.10
CA LEU A 563 -10.92 -8.49 33.57
C LEU A 563 -10.49 -7.07 33.19
N GLY A 564 -9.20 -6.76 33.33
CA GLY A 564 -8.61 -5.45 33.12
C GLY A 564 -8.47 -4.65 34.41
N SER A 565 -7.84 -3.49 34.30
CA SER A 565 -7.55 -2.60 35.43
C SER A 565 -8.33 -1.28 35.31
N THR A 566 -8.18 -0.42 36.32
CA THR A 566 -8.66 0.95 36.38
C THR A 566 -7.62 1.82 37.05
N VAL A 567 -7.72 3.13 36.82
CA VAL A 567 -6.83 4.12 37.47
C VAL A 567 -7.19 4.24 38.93
N GLU A 568 -6.17 4.34 39.78
CA GLU A 568 -6.35 4.71 41.18
C GLU A 568 -6.62 6.21 41.25
N VAL A 569 -7.87 6.59 41.49
CA VAL A 569 -8.35 7.99 41.45
C VAL A 569 -7.56 8.87 42.44
N ASP A 570 -7.14 8.31 43.57
CA ASP A 570 -6.43 9.04 44.62
C ASP A 570 -5.06 9.58 44.17
N VAL A 571 -4.40 8.88 43.23
CA VAL A 571 -3.09 9.27 42.69
C VAL A 571 -3.20 10.48 41.75
N LEU A 572 -4.39 10.75 41.21
CA LEU A 572 -4.64 11.88 40.29
C LEU A 572 -5.24 13.11 40.99
N ARG A 573 -5.44 13.07 42.30
CA ARG A 573 -5.97 14.23 43.06
C ARG A 573 -5.00 15.41 42.96
N GLY A 574 -5.54 16.60 42.70
CA GLY A 574 -4.76 17.86 42.61
C GLY A 574 -4.12 18.14 41.25
N VAL A 575 -4.14 17.18 40.30
CA VAL A 575 -3.60 17.39 38.94
C VAL A 575 -4.32 18.52 38.20
N GLU A 576 -5.64 18.63 38.37
CA GLU A 576 -6.47 19.69 37.75
C GLU A 576 -6.06 21.10 38.19
N GLN A 577 -5.47 21.24 39.38
CA GLN A 577 -5.05 22.52 39.96
C GLN A 577 -3.62 22.90 39.53
N ALA A 578 -2.82 21.94 39.06
CA ALA A 578 -1.44 22.12 38.59
C ALA A 578 -1.32 22.11 37.05
N ALA A 579 -2.45 22.20 36.35
CA ALA A 579 -2.67 21.66 35.00
C ALA A 579 -1.74 22.18 33.89
N GLU A 580 -1.12 23.36 34.01
CA GLU A 580 -0.28 23.88 32.93
C GLU A 580 1.06 23.13 32.82
N ARG A 581 1.66 22.70 33.93
CA ARG A 581 3.02 22.10 33.95
C ARG A 581 3.02 20.59 34.26
N VAL A 582 1.85 19.98 34.40
CA VAL A 582 1.67 18.56 34.74
C VAL A 582 0.86 17.86 33.65
N LEU A 583 1.50 16.91 32.96
CA LEU A 583 0.92 16.22 31.79
C LEU A 583 0.63 14.76 32.14
N LEU A 584 -0.51 14.23 31.67
CA LEU A 584 -0.88 12.82 31.85
C LEU A 584 -0.64 12.02 30.56
N CYS A 585 -0.16 10.77 30.67
CA CYS A 585 0.00 9.89 29.50
C CYS A 585 -0.09 8.39 29.84
N GLY A 586 -0.19 7.54 28.81
CA GLY A 586 -0.29 6.10 28.96
C GLY A 586 -1.64 5.62 29.50
N ASP A 587 -1.66 4.45 30.14
CA ASP A 587 -2.90 3.78 30.51
C ASP A 587 -3.77 4.57 31.51
N CYS A 588 -3.20 5.57 32.21
CA CYS A 588 -3.95 6.40 33.15
C CYS A 588 -4.89 7.43 32.47
N VAL A 589 -4.79 7.63 31.15
CA VAL A 589 -5.72 8.50 30.41
C VAL A 589 -6.97 7.77 29.90
N GLY A 590 -7.14 6.48 30.23
CA GLY A 590 -8.41 5.75 30.06
C GLY A 590 -8.70 5.19 28.66
N GLU A 591 -7.75 5.27 27.73
CA GLU A 591 -7.87 4.61 26.42
C GLU A 591 -7.49 3.12 26.54
N GLU A 592 -8.29 2.19 25.99
CA GLU A 592 -7.84 0.79 25.81
C GLU A 592 -6.64 0.81 24.85
N ALA A 593 -5.43 0.77 25.40
CA ALA A 593 -4.19 1.10 24.70
C ALA A 593 -3.23 -0.08 24.61
N THR A 594 -2.44 -0.13 23.53
CA THR A 594 -1.32 -1.06 23.38
C THR A 594 -0.03 -0.43 23.92
N VAL A 595 1.05 -1.22 24.03
CA VAL A 595 2.38 -0.69 24.39
C VAL A 595 2.82 0.42 23.41
N ALA A 596 2.49 0.29 22.13
CA ALA A 596 2.79 1.30 21.11
C ALA A 596 2.00 2.61 21.33
N ASP A 597 0.75 2.52 21.79
CA ASP A 597 -0.07 3.69 22.14
C ASP A 597 0.45 4.39 23.41
N ALA A 598 0.91 3.61 24.40
CA ALA A 598 1.58 4.16 25.57
C ALA A 598 2.87 4.92 25.18
N VAL A 599 3.68 4.35 24.30
CA VAL A 599 4.87 5.04 23.75
C VAL A 599 4.49 6.34 23.02
N ARG A 600 3.45 6.31 22.17
CA ARG A 600 2.92 7.49 21.46
C ARG A 600 2.53 8.60 22.43
N THR A 601 1.67 8.30 23.40
CA THR A 601 1.17 9.29 24.37
C THR A 601 2.28 9.85 25.25
N GLY A 602 3.28 9.05 25.61
CA GLY A 602 4.48 9.52 26.30
C GLY A 602 5.27 10.56 25.50
N ARG A 603 5.46 10.31 24.20
CA ARG A 603 6.12 11.27 23.29
C ARG A 603 5.31 12.56 23.15
N GLU A 604 4.00 12.45 22.94
CA GLU A 604 3.11 13.61 22.83
C GLU A 604 3.14 14.46 24.12
N ALA A 605 3.16 13.82 25.30
CA ALA A 605 3.30 14.52 26.57
C ALA A 605 4.65 15.23 26.71
N ALA A 606 5.75 14.61 26.26
CA ALA A 606 7.08 15.24 26.27
C ALA A 606 7.13 16.50 25.40
N PHE A 607 6.63 16.44 24.16
CA PHE A 607 6.60 17.61 23.27
C PHE A 607 5.66 18.70 23.75
N ARG A 608 4.49 18.34 24.29
CA ARG A 608 3.58 19.31 24.91
C ARG A 608 4.21 19.99 26.11
N LEU A 609 4.84 19.23 27.00
CA LEU A 609 5.55 19.81 28.14
C LEU A 609 6.69 20.73 27.69
N HIS A 610 7.44 20.33 26.65
CA HIS A 610 8.47 21.19 26.09
C HIS A 610 7.92 22.51 25.53
N SER A 611 6.80 22.48 24.79
CA SER A 611 6.13 23.67 24.26
C SER A 611 5.68 24.59 25.41
N VAL A 612 5.06 24.05 26.45
CA VAL A 612 4.66 24.81 27.65
C VAL A 612 5.86 25.49 28.31
N LEU A 613 6.96 24.76 28.53
CA LEU A 613 8.10 25.26 29.30
C LEU A 613 8.98 26.25 28.53
N SER A 614 9.10 26.05 27.21
CA SER A 614 9.95 26.89 26.35
C SER A 614 9.19 28.07 25.73
N GLY A 615 7.85 28.01 25.69
CA GLY A 615 7.03 28.92 24.90
C GLY A 615 7.12 28.71 23.39
N ALA A 616 7.81 27.66 22.93
CA ALA A 616 7.89 27.30 21.52
C ALA A 616 6.53 26.79 21.01
N GLU A 617 6.26 27.02 19.73
CA GLU A 617 5.12 26.37 19.07
C GLU A 617 5.24 24.86 19.17
N LEU A 618 4.10 24.20 19.36
CA LEU A 618 4.06 22.75 19.48
C LEU A 618 4.55 22.13 18.16
N GLU A 619 5.69 21.43 18.23
CA GLU A 619 6.24 20.75 17.08
C GLU A 619 5.27 19.70 16.52
N GLU A 620 5.23 19.58 15.19
CA GLU A 620 4.46 18.54 14.52
C GLU A 620 5.02 17.16 14.90
N SER A 621 4.31 16.50 15.82
CA SER A 621 4.69 15.20 16.37
C SER A 621 4.61 14.04 15.38
N ASN A 622 3.92 14.20 14.25
CA ASN A 622 3.91 13.24 13.17
C ASN A 622 5.06 13.53 12.18
N PRO A 623 6.08 12.67 12.08
CA PRO A 623 7.28 12.96 11.29
C PRO A 623 7.02 13.03 9.78
N LEU A 624 5.97 12.35 9.29
CA LEU A 624 5.58 12.48 7.88
C LEU A 624 5.04 13.89 7.61
N ARG A 625 4.17 14.40 8.47
CA ARG A 625 3.62 15.75 8.35
C ARG A 625 4.70 16.82 8.56
N ALA A 626 5.60 16.62 9.50
CA ALA A 626 6.75 17.50 9.71
C ALA A 626 7.64 17.63 8.45
N ARG A 627 7.66 16.61 7.59
CA ARG A 627 8.34 16.60 6.28
C ARG A 627 7.48 17.10 5.11
N GLY A 628 6.27 17.56 5.35
CA GLY A 628 5.33 18.00 4.31
C GLY A 628 4.74 16.87 3.47
N VAL A 629 4.72 15.64 3.99
CA VAL A 629 4.02 14.52 3.37
C VAL A 629 2.52 14.78 3.41
N ASP A 630 1.85 14.55 2.29
CA ASP A 630 0.42 14.77 2.14
C ASP A 630 -0.38 13.70 2.90
N ASP A 631 -1.40 14.11 3.63
CA ASP A 631 -2.28 13.22 4.41
C ASP A 631 -3.05 12.22 3.53
N ARG A 632 -3.17 12.45 2.22
CA ARG A 632 -3.78 11.49 1.29
C ARG A 632 -3.01 10.18 1.29
N LEU A 633 -3.74 9.09 1.44
CA LEU A 633 -3.15 7.76 1.45
C LEU A 633 -2.67 7.32 0.06
N ALA A 634 -1.48 6.76 0.01
CA ALA A 634 -0.97 6.05 -1.15
C ALA A 634 -1.71 4.70 -1.31
N LEU A 635 -2.82 4.70 -2.05
CA LEU A 635 -3.67 3.52 -2.25
C LEU A 635 -3.13 2.60 -3.35
N PHE A 636 -3.27 1.30 -3.16
CA PHE A 636 -2.85 0.27 -4.13
C PHE A 636 -3.35 0.53 -5.57
N LYS A 637 -4.58 1.03 -5.73
CA LYS A 637 -5.19 1.33 -7.04
C LYS A 637 -4.51 2.46 -7.82
N HIS A 638 -3.73 3.33 -7.17
CA HIS A 638 -3.04 4.44 -7.81
C HIS A 638 -1.56 4.13 -8.12
N MET A 639 -1.09 2.93 -7.77
CA MET A 639 0.30 2.52 -7.95
C MET A 639 0.48 1.82 -9.30
N ASN A 640 1.60 2.09 -9.99
CA ASN A 640 1.97 1.32 -11.18
C ASN A 640 2.57 -0.02 -10.76
N ARG A 641 1.73 -1.06 -10.84
CA ARG A 641 2.01 -2.41 -10.37
C ARG A 641 2.91 -3.22 -11.28
N SER A 642 3.14 -2.78 -12.52
CA SER A 642 3.93 -3.51 -13.51
C SER A 642 5.40 -3.66 -13.09
N TYR A 643 5.84 -2.83 -12.14
CA TYR A 643 7.20 -2.82 -11.58
C TYR A 643 7.38 -3.75 -10.36
N PHE A 644 6.35 -4.46 -9.94
CA PHE A 644 6.40 -5.31 -8.75
C PHE A 644 5.99 -6.74 -9.04
N GLU A 645 6.81 -7.69 -8.64
CA GLU A 645 6.48 -9.11 -8.71
C GLU A 645 5.62 -9.54 -7.51
N SER A 646 4.76 -10.54 -7.70
CA SER A 646 4.06 -11.19 -6.59
C SER A 646 5.00 -12.18 -5.91
N GLN A 647 5.28 -11.99 -4.62
CA GLN A 647 6.20 -12.84 -3.85
C GLN A 647 5.68 -12.98 -2.41
N PRO A 648 5.67 -14.21 -1.85
CA PRO A 648 5.17 -14.46 -0.50
C PRO A 648 5.99 -13.73 0.57
N ALA A 649 5.37 -13.47 1.72
CA ALA A 649 6.05 -12.93 2.89
C ALA A 649 7.06 -13.92 3.47
N VAL A 650 8.18 -13.42 3.96
CA VAL A 650 9.14 -14.23 4.72
C VAL A 650 8.51 -14.65 6.04
N LEU A 651 8.48 -15.95 6.30
CA LEU A 651 7.93 -16.49 7.54
C LEU A 651 8.95 -16.32 8.67
N LYS A 652 8.47 -15.86 9.82
CA LYS A 652 9.26 -15.85 11.07
C LYS A 652 9.41 -17.29 11.57
N PRO A 653 10.56 -17.67 12.14
CA PRO A 653 10.67 -18.93 12.85
C PRO A 653 9.73 -18.92 14.07
N VAL A 654 9.02 -20.02 14.29
CA VAL A 654 8.11 -20.22 15.44
C VAL A 654 8.39 -21.59 16.03
N ARG A 655 8.58 -21.65 17.36
CA ARG A 655 8.81 -22.89 18.09
C ARG A 655 7.57 -23.76 18.14
N GLY A 656 7.75 -25.07 18.18
CA GLY A 656 6.65 -26.01 18.32
C GLY A 656 5.92 -25.85 19.68
N PRO A 657 4.65 -26.28 19.79
CA PRO A 657 3.90 -26.15 21.04
C PRO A 657 4.48 -26.98 22.19
N GLU A 658 5.06 -28.15 21.90
CA GLU A 658 5.70 -29.00 22.92
C GLU A 658 6.96 -28.34 23.48
N GLU A 659 7.85 -27.85 22.61
CA GLU A 659 9.05 -27.09 23.01
C GLU A 659 8.67 -25.82 23.78
N SER A 660 7.68 -25.08 23.28
CA SER A 660 7.25 -23.81 23.90
C SER A 660 6.70 -23.99 25.31
N ARG A 661 6.21 -25.18 25.67
CA ARG A 661 5.70 -25.50 27.02
C ARG A 661 6.80 -25.84 28.02
N GLN A 662 8.00 -26.20 27.56
CA GLN A 662 9.07 -26.69 28.42
C GLN A 662 9.84 -25.57 29.13
N ASP A 663 9.83 -24.36 28.56
CA ASP A 663 10.61 -23.24 29.05
C ASP A 663 9.93 -21.88 28.78
N PHE A 664 10.68 -20.81 29.03
CA PHE A 664 10.27 -19.42 28.80
C PHE A 664 11.08 -18.74 27.69
N GLU A 665 11.74 -19.51 26.81
CA GLU A 665 12.43 -18.98 25.64
C GLU A 665 11.43 -18.43 24.60
N GLU A 666 11.89 -17.53 23.74
CA GLU A 666 11.01 -16.82 22.79
C GLU A 666 10.26 -17.80 21.86
N VAL A 667 8.93 -17.70 21.82
CA VAL A 667 8.11 -18.58 20.96
C VAL A 667 8.24 -18.21 19.49
N VAL A 668 8.28 -16.91 19.19
CA VAL A 668 8.53 -16.39 17.85
C VAL A 668 9.96 -15.92 17.82
N GLY A 669 10.77 -16.36 16.85
CA GLY A 669 12.14 -15.91 16.67
C GLY A 669 12.25 -14.71 15.72
N ALA A 670 13.44 -14.10 15.70
CA ALA A 670 13.78 -13.00 14.79
C ALA A 670 14.06 -13.51 13.37
N LEU A 671 13.92 -12.62 12.38
CA LEU A 671 14.47 -12.86 11.04
C LEU A 671 16.00 -12.72 11.08
N THR A 672 16.71 -13.30 10.13
CA THR A 672 18.11 -12.90 9.89
C THR A 672 18.16 -11.53 9.19
N LEU A 673 19.30 -10.83 9.25
CA LEU A 673 19.49 -9.57 8.50
C LEU A 673 19.28 -9.77 6.99
N GLU A 674 19.69 -10.92 6.45
CA GLU A 674 19.47 -11.28 5.05
C GLU A 674 17.98 -11.50 4.74
N GLN A 675 17.26 -12.22 5.61
CA GLN A 675 15.82 -12.41 5.49
C GLN A 675 15.07 -11.08 5.59
N ALA A 676 15.46 -10.20 6.51
CA ALA A 676 14.90 -8.86 6.63
C ALA A 676 15.15 -8.03 5.36
N ARG A 677 16.35 -8.09 4.79
CA ARG A 677 16.67 -7.45 3.50
C ARG A 677 15.81 -7.99 2.36
N GLY A 678 15.65 -9.31 2.27
CA GLY A 678 14.76 -9.96 1.30
C GLY A 678 13.32 -9.49 1.44
N GLU A 679 12.81 -9.44 2.67
CA GLU A 679 11.48 -8.98 3.00
C GLU A 679 11.26 -7.48 2.69
N CYS A 680 12.27 -6.65 2.93
CA CYS A 680 12.24 -5.24 2.57
C CYS A 680 12.33 -5.02 1.06
N SER A 681 12.97 -5.91 0.30
CA SER A 681 13.09 -5.79 -1.16
C SER A 681 11.73 -5.83 -1.87
N ARG A 682 10.79 -6.66 -1.38
CA ARG A 682 9.41 -6.74 -1.90
C ARG A 682 8.48 -5.62 -1.43
N CYS A 683 8.90 -4.80 -0.45
CA CYS A 683 8.12 -3.64 -0.02
C CYS A 683 7.99 -2.64 -1.18
N PHE A 684 6.78 -2.10 -1.39
CA PHE A 684 6.56 -1.12 -2.46
C PHE A 684 7.11 0.27 -2.14
N LYS A 685 7.35 0.60 -0.85
CA LYS A 685 7.63 1.97 -0.39
C LYS A 685 6.56 2.95 -0.90
N CYS A 686 5.31 2.64 -0.57
CA CYS A 686 4.12 3.34 -1.07
C CYS A 686 4.22 4.84 -0.78
N GLY A 687 3.88 5.68 -1.76
CA GLY A 687 3.71 7.12 -1.56
C GLY A 687 5.00 7.93 -1.50
N THR A 688 6.18 7.30 -1.41
CA THR A 688 7.45 8.00 -1.25
C THR A 688 8.32 7.88 -2.50
N CYS A 689 8.93 8.99 -2.93
CA CYS A 689 9.93 8.94 -3.99
C CYS A 689 11.21 8.24 -3.49
N VAL A 690 11.62 7.16 -4.17
CA VAL A 690 12.86 6.42 -3.86
C VAL A 690 13.96 6.62 -4.89
N GLN A 691 13.83 7.66 -5.72
CA GLN A 691 14.87 8.02 -6.71
C GLN A 691 15.19 6.89 -7.71
N CYS A 692 14.17 6.15 -8.16
CA CYS A 692 14.34 5.01 -9.08
C CYS A 692 14.56 5.39 -10.55
N ASP A 693 14.76 6.66 -10.87
CA ASP A 693 14.95 7.21 -12.23
C ASP A 693 13.82 7.00 -13.26
N ASN A 694 12.78 6.19 -13.00
CA ASN A 694 11.68 5.96 -13.97
C ASN A 694 11.09 7.26 -14.54
N CYS A 695 10.74 8.21 -13.67
CA CYS A 695 10.19 9.50 -14.09
C CYS A 695 11.12 10.26 -15.06
N ARG A 696 12.44 10.18 -14.86
CA ARG A 696 13.46 10.75 -15.75
C ARG A 696 13.58 9.95 -17.04
N LEU A 697 13.74 8.63 -16.94
CA LEU A 697 13.97 7.73 -18.07
C LEU A 697 12.80 7.72 -19.07
N PHE A 698 11.57 7.80 -18.58
CA PHE A 698 10.37 7.81 -19.42
C PHE A 698 9.90 9.21 -19.80
N CYS A 699 10.60 10.27 -19.39
CA CYS A 699 10.25 11.63 -19.78
C CYS A 699 10.55 11.84 -21.27
N PRO A 700 9.55 12.01 -22.14
CA PRO A 700 9.79 12.13 -23.58
C PRO A 700 10.55 13.40 -23.96
N ASP A 701 10.45 14.44 -23.12
CA ASP A 701 11.09 15.73 -23.35
C ASP A 701 12.37 15.93 -22.50
N ASN A 702 12.82 14.90 -21.76
CA ASN A 702 13.93 14.99 -20.80
C ASN A 702 13.80 16.16 -19.79
N ALA A 703 12.56 16.58 -19.51
CA ALA A 703 12.23 17.70 -18.64
C ALA A 703 12.36 17.37 -17.14
N ILE A 704 12.71 16.14 -16.78
CA ILE A 704 12.98 15.75 -15.39
C ILE A 704 14.48 15.56 -15.23
N GLN A 705 15.10 16.40 -14.40
CA GLN A 705 16.54 16.39 -14.17
C GLN A 705 16.86 16.15 -12.71
N TRP A 706 18.06 15.61 -12.47
CA TRP A 706 18.57 15.44 -11.12
C TRP A 706 19.19 16.76 -10.66
N ASP A 707 18.72 17.28 -9.53
CA ASP A 707 19.33 18.42 -8.86
C ASP A 707 20.26 17.88 -7.76
N ALA A 708 21.56 17.98 -8.00
CA ALA A 708 22.57 17.48 -7.08
C ALA A 708 22.64 18.28 -5.77
N VAL A 709 22.20 19.54 -5.78
CA VAL A 709 22.19 20.40 -4.58
C VAL A 709 21.00 20.05 -3.71
N ALA A 710 19.83 19.89 -4.33
CA ALA A 710 18.61 19.51 -3.60
C ALA A 710 18.57 18.01 -3.25
N GLY A 711 19.38 17.17 -3.90
CA GLY A 711 19.33 15.72 -3.75
C GLY A 711 18.00 15.12 -4.22
N ALA A 712 17.34 15.77 -5.18
CA ALA A 712 16.00 15.43 -5.63
C ALA A 712 15.85 15.69 -7.14
N TYR A 713 14.79 15.16 -7.74
CA TYR A 713 14.47 15.52 -9.12
C TYR A 713 13.76 16.86 -9.18
N ARG A 714 14.15 17.66 -10.17
CA ARG A 714 13.49 18.91 -10.55
C ARG A 714 12.83 18.75 -11.91
N VAL A 715 11.63 19.32 -12.04
CA VAL A 715 10.95 19.46 -13.32
C VAL A 715 11.36 20.78 -13.96
N LEU A 716 11.90 20.73 -15.17
CA LEU A 716 12.12 21.90 -16.02
C LEU A 716 10.80 22.26 -16.69
N TYR A 717 10.00 23.10 -16.02
CA TYR A 717 8.65 23.45 -16.47
C TYR A 717 8.62 24.17 -17.82
N GLU A 718 9.72 24.81 -18.24
CA GLU A 718 9.86 25.42 -19.58
C GLU A 718 9.91 24.38 -20.72
N TYR A 719 10.24 23.12 -20.43
CA TYR A 719 10.30 22.02 -21.40
C TYR A 719 9.25 20.92 -21.14
N CYS A 720 8.49 21.03 -20.05
CA CYS A 720 7.52 20.01 -19.67
C CYS A 720 6.16 20.24 -20.36
N LYS A 721 5.83 19.44 -21.38
CA LYS A 721 4.53 19.51 -22.07
C LYS A 721 3.32 19.07 -21.24
N GLY A 722 3.52 18.55 -20.03
CA GLY A 722 2.42 18.11 -19.17
C GLY A 722 1.78 16.77 -19.56
N CYS A 723 2.46 15.91 -20.32
CA CYS A 723 1.90 14.64 -20.83
C CYS A 723 1.56 13.60 -19.74
N GLY A 724 2.10 13.75 -18.53
CA GLY A 724 1.80 12.87 -17.39
C GLY A 724 2.45 11.48 -17.42
N VAL A 725 3.29 11.17 -18.41
CA VAL A 725 3.99 9.87 -18.49
C VAL A 725 4.81 9.59 -17.24
N CYS A 726 5.51 10.60 -16.71
CA CYS A 726 6.28 10.46 -15.46
C CYS A 726 5.40 10.07 -14.25
N ALA A 727 4.16 10.56 -14.17
CA ALA A 727 3.17 10.17 -13.16
C ALA A 727 2.64 8.76 -13.38
N ALA A 728 2.32 8.40 -14.62
CA ALA A 728 1.88 7.04 -14.96
C ALA A 728 2.98 5.99 -14.69
N GLU A 729 4.24 6.31 -14.97
CA GLU A 729 5.39 5.41 -14.78
C GLU A 729 5.95 5.41 -13.36
N CYS A 730 5.38 6.20 -12.45
CA CYS A 730 5.77 6.19 -11.05
C CYS A 730 5.20 4.95 -10.35
N PRO A 731 6.03 3.99 -9.90
CA PRO A 731 5.53 2.79 -9.24
C PRO A 731 4.82 3.10 -7.91
N ARG A 732 5.17 4.24 -7.30
CA ARG A 732 4.84 4.59 -5.92
C ARG A 732 3.79 5.67 -5.77
N CYS A 733 3.34 6.27 -6.87
CA CYS A 733 2.44 7.42 -6.88
C CYS A 733 3.03 8.66 -6.20
N ALA A 734 4.37 8.83 -6.22
CA ALA A 734 5.07 9.96 -5.60
C ALA A 734 5.16 11.21 -6.50
N ILE A 735 4.65 11.14 -7.73
CA ILE A 735 4.54 12.26 -8.65
C ILE A 735 3.09 12.38 -9.11
N GLN A 736 2.54 13.57 -8.96
CA GLN A 736 1.12 13.89 -9.16
C GLN A 736 0.98 14.90 -10.31
N MET A 737 -0.21 14.97 -10.90
CA MET A 737 -0.54 15.94 -11.93
C MET A 737 -1.50 16.99 -11.37
N ARG A 738 -1.26 18.26 -11.66
CA ARG A 738 -2.20 19.36 -11.35
C ARG A 738 -2.54 20.17 -12.59
N ASN A 739 -3.73 20.74 -12.62
CA ASN A 739 -4.12 21.71 -13.64
C ASN A 739 -3.33 23.01 -13.46
N VAL A 740 -2.91 23.60 -14.58
CA VAL A 740 -2.33 24.93 -14.63
C VAL A 740 -3.00 25.76 -15.70
N LYS A 741 -3.07 27.07 -15.46
CA LYS A 741 -3.50 28.00 -16.51
C LYS A 741 -2.39 28.03 -17.58
N PRO A 742 -2.71 27.90 -18.87
CA PRO A 742 -1.72 28.03 -19.93
C PRO A 742 -1.12 29.44 -19.90
N ALA A 743 0.19 29.55 -20.05
CA ALA A 743 0.93 30.82 -19.96
C ALA A 743 0.44 31.90 -20.96
N HIS A 744 -0.21 31.50 -22.04
CA HIS A 744 -0.80 32.41 -23.04
C HIS A 744 -2.15 33.04 -22.63
N ALA A 745 -2.64 32.78 -21.41
CA ALA A 745 -3.89 33.36 -20.91
C ALA A 745 -3.73 34.75 -20.27
N GLU A 746 -2.49 35.20 -20.04
CA GLU A 746 -2.18 36.58 -19.66
C GLU A 746 -1.57 37.24 -20.91
N GLY A 747 -2.36 38.12 -21.52
CA GLY A 747 -2.15 38.56 -22.89
C GLY A 747 -0.88 39.39 -23.09
N GLU A 748 -0.23 39.15 -24.22
CA GLU A 748 0.30 40.17 -25.11
C GLU A 748 0.15 39.61 -26.53
N ASP A 749 -0.75 40.23 -27.29
CA ASP A 749 -0.91 40.08 -28.74
C ASP A 749 0.32 40.75 -29.38
N PRO A 750 1.05 40.12 -30.33
CA PRO A 750 2.14 40.78 -31.02
C PRO A 750 1.67 41.93 -31.93
#